data_AF-A0A928GTP8-F1
#
_entry.id   AF-A0A928GTP8-F1
#
_cell.length_a   1.000
_cell.length_b   1.000
_cell.length_c   1.000
_cell.angle_alpha   90.00
_cell.angle_beta   90.00
_cell.angle_gamma   90.00
#
_symmetry.space_group_name_H-M   'P 1'
#
loop_
_entity.id
_entity.type
_entity.pdbx_description
1 polymer ?
#
loop_
_entity_poly.entity_id
_entity_poly.type
_entity_poly.pdbx_seq_one_letter_code
_entity_poly.pdbx_strand_id
1 'polypeptide(L)'
;MKRIFTLALVTLFFVIGSCHFSFAQDVNDLPEWRKMKYLSEEEMSRSLMTRSFVETPPPTGEVRFPAEYEPMQAVMIVYPLGIPVELVREMAEDCKVITVVTSYEQQYAQSEFQSAGVNMDNIEYLNATTDSYWIRDFGPWYIFNGKEPAIVDNIYNRPRPNDDNLPSHFADYWGIEMFGMKVVHTGGNMMQDGRGNGVSDDIVITESVAEGITETQVYDRMRDYLGIDPYHVTIDPQGDYIAHVDCWGKYLAPDKIVLARVPESNPRYPYYEEVADYFKATNCCWGYPYKVYRIDIPGGSTVSPYTNSLILNKKVLVPMGSNSQYNESALEVYREAMPGYEVIGVQNSSYWSGWLNTDALHCRTRGVMDFNMLHIDHRDVLFGKQEWQDSLAITSKVIAYSGADLKQDSLLIYYSIDGGEYKTAAMTATGNADEYVGYIKGYQENSEVDYYVFAADESGRRAQQPIFGQDDPHNFTVGAYDEKLTLTLNPEEIVFDFYYDYETPETLTITNNTASDVVIESITIKDDESYDIDYEFTLPYTIAVGESVEVDVYLMMIICKAVLFETELVITSSVGEQKVVVKYDDEIGVEENNFASVEIYPNPMNEVLHIVGDAVENVTIFNSVGQQVIYVENRNDVDVSLLSEGLYFVRVVDNKGNTAIKKVIK
;
A
#
# COMPACT_ATOMS: atom_id res chain seq x y z
N MET A 1 84.49 -14.83 -58.67
CA MET A 1 85.87 -14.40 -58.36
C MET A 1 85.78 -13.19 -57.44
N LYS A 2 86.51 -13.22 -56.30
CA LYS A 2 86.81 -12.13 -55.33
C LYS A 2 85.75 -11.64 -54.32
N ARG A 3 85.82 -12.33 -53.19
CA ARG A 3 85.71 -12.02 -51.73
C ARG A 3 86.19 -10.63 -51.20
N ILE A 4 85.61 -10.25 -50.02
CA ILE A 4 86.15 -9.58 -48.78
C ILE A 4 85.78 -8.08 -48.53
N PHE A 5 84.82 -7.78 -47.61
CA PHE A 5 84.90 -7.27 -46.18
C PHE A 5 85.19 -5.74 -46.05
N THR A 6 84.64 -4.89 -45.15
CA THR A 6 84.10 -5.00 -43.76
C THR A 6 83.35 -3.69 -43.34
N LEU A 7 82.35 -3.81 -42.42
CA LEU A 7 81.92 -2.91 -41.30
C LEU A 7 81.58 -1.40 -41.55
N ALA A 8 80.55 -0.77 -40.98
CA ALA A 8 79.84 -0.96 -39.71
C ALA A 8 78.37 -0.45 -39.80
N LEU A 9 77.40 -1.26 -39.35
CA LEU A 9 76.53 -1.04 -38.19
C LEU A 9 76.12 0.42 -37.91
N VAL A 10 74.84 0.74 -38.18
CA VAL A 10 73.85 1.33 -37.24
C VAL A 10 72.59 1.71 -38.05
N THR A 11 71.48 1.04 -37.72
CA THR A 11 70.05 1.34 -38.04
C THR A 11 69.57 1.30 -39.51
N LEU A 12 69.06 0.15 -39.94
CA LEU A 12 68.00 0.08 -40.97
C LEU A 12 67.12 -1.15 -40.73
N PHE A 13 66.05 -0.98 -39.94
CA PHE A 13 64.91 -1.89 -39.92
C PHE A 13 63.64 -1.07 -40.18
N PHE A 14 62.82 -1.58 -41.09
CA PHE A 14 61.49 -1.13 -41.52
C PHE A 14 61.38 0.12 -42.41
N VAL A 15 61.38 -0.16 -43.72
CA VAL A 15 60.61 0.57 -44.73
C VAL A 15 59.13 0.22 -44.51
N ILE A 16 58.36 1.21 -44.03
CA ILE A 16 56.97 1.60 -44.35
C ILE A 16 56.52 2.51 -43.18
N GLY A 17 56.62 3.81 -43.42
CA GLY A 17 56.20 4.94 -42.58
C GLY A 17 56.62 6.19 -43.36
N SER A 18 55.84 7.24 -43.55
CA SER A 18 54.71 7.74 -42.77
C SER A 18 53.94 8.71 -43.67
N CYS A 19 52.68 8.40 -43.96
CA CYS A 19 51.68 9.42 -44.29
C CYS A 19 50.44 9.05 -43.50
N HIS A 20 50.57 9.16 -42.17
CA HIS A 20 49.42 9.34 -41.32
C HIS A 20 49.10 10.82 -41.34
N PHE A 21 48.06 11.19 -42.07
CA PHE A 21 47.24 12.32 -41.65
C PHE A 21 46.65 11.93 -40.29
N SER A 22 47.29 12.41 -39.22
CA SER A 22 46.64 12.52 -37.94
C SER A 22 45.53 13.56 -38.07
N PHE A 23 44.31 13.11 -38.36
CA PHE A 23 43.17 13.73 -37.70
C PHE A 23 43.24 13.23 -36.26
N ALA A 24 43.99 13.95 -35.43
CA ALA A 24 43.72 13.98 -34.01
C ALA A 24 42.37 14.70 -33.87
N GLN A 25 41.29 13.95 -33.95
CA GLN A 25 40.01 14.41 -33.42
C GLN A 25 40.09 14.09 -31.94
N ASP A 26 40.16 15.15 -31.12
CA ASP A 26 40.09 15.05 -29.66
C ASP A 26 39.01 14.04 -29.25
N VAL A 27 39.44 12.95 -28.61
CA VAL A 27 38.54 11.96 -27.98
C VAL A 27 38.25 12.39 -26.53
N ASN A 28 38.33 13.68 -26.24
CA ASN A 28 38.05 14.27 -24.93
C ASN A 28 37.14 15.48 -25.12
N ASP A 29 35.84 15.19 -25.22
CA ASP A 29 34.69 15.95 -24.73
C ASP A 29 33.46 15.48 -25.50
N LEU A 30 32.91 14.34 -25.08
CA LEU A 30 31.51 14.08 -25.38
C LEU A 30 30.68 15.00 -24.46
N PRO A 31 29.76 15.82 -25.01
CA PRO A 31 28.93 16.67 -24.17
C PRO A 31 28.01 15.83 -23.26
N GLU A 32 27.63 16.35 -22.09
CA GLU A 32 26.79 15.64 -21.11
C GLU A 32 25.49 15.05 -21.70
N TRP A 33 24.94 15.64 -22.77
CA TRP A 33 23.73 15.15 -23.43
C TRP A 33 23.90 13.81 -24.18
N ARG A 34 25.13 13.30 -24.37
CA ARG A 34 25.36 11.90 -24.80
C ARG A 34 25.24 10.89 -23.66
N LYS A 35 24.93 11.34 -22.44
CA LYS A 35 24.68 10.49 -21.25
C LYS A 35 23.19 10.17 -21.05
N MET A 36 22.27 10.87 -21.72
CA MET A 36 20.86 10.51 -21.76
C MET A 36 20.68 9.41 -22.81
N LYS A 37 20.67 8.15 -22.37
CA LYS A 37 20.09 7.07 -23.19
C LYS A 37 18.60 7.41 -23.41
N TYR A 38 17.99 6.94 -24.51
CA TYR A 38 16.52 6.85 -24.68
C TYR A 38 15.74 8.04 -25.31
N LEU A 39 16.41 8.94 -26.05
CA LEU A 39 15.74 9.91 -26.96
C LEU A 39 15.75 9.40 -28.42
N SER A 40 14.69 9.69 -29.19
CA SER A 40 14.69 9.49 -30.65
C SER A 40 15.65 10.46 -31.35
N GLU A 41 16.08 10.12 -32.57
CA GLU A 41 17.01 10.98 -33.36
C GLU A 41 16.46 12.41 -33.58
N GLU A 42 15.13 12.56 -33.72
CA GLU A 42 14.48 13.85 -33.85
C GLU A 42 14.60 14.66 -32.55
N GLU A 43 14.32 14.05 -31.40
CA GLU A 43 14.37 14.70 -30.09
C GLU A 43 15.79 15.14 -29.73
N MET A 44 16.80 14.36 -30.12
CA MET A 44 18.21 14.72 -29.95
C MET A 44 18.61 16.00 -30.70
N SER A 45 17.85 16.41 -31.73
CA SER A 45 18.14 17.61 -32.52
C SER A 45 17.44 18.88 -32.01
N ARG A 46 16.54 18.77 -31.03
CA ARG A 46 15.78 19.90 -30.49
C ARG A 46 16.62 20.73 -29.50
N SER A 47 16.44 22.05 -29.53
CA SER A 47 17.03 22.97 -28.54
C SER A 47 16.40 22.72 -27.17
N LEU A 48 17.22 22.49 -26.14
CA LEU A 48 16.77 22.42 -24.74
C LEU A 48 16.18 23.79 -24.36
N MET A 49 14.86 23.93 -24.43
CA MET A 49 14.19 25.04 -23.75
C MET A 49 14.26 24.78 -22.24
N THR A 50 14.45 25.84 -21.46
CA THR A 50 14.41 25.79 -20.00
C THR A 50 13.07 25.23 -19.53
N ARG A 51 13.09 24.04 -18.92
CA ARG A 51 11.94 23.41 -18.26
C ARG A 51 11.42 24.34 -17.16
N SER A 52 10.12 24.64 -17.15
CA SER A 52 9.48 25.50 -16.14
C SER A 52 8.83 24.66 -15.04
N PHE A 53 9.63 23.85 -14.36
CA PHE A 53 9.16 23.04 -13.24
C PHE A 53 9.23 23.82 -11.92
N VAL A 54 8.18 23.71 -11.09
CA VAL A 54 8.12 24.34 -9.77
C VAL A 54 7.91 23.25 -8.71
N GLU A 55 8.96 22.94 -7.95
CA GLU A 55 8.87 22.01 -6.80
C GLU A 55 8.00 22.64 -5.69
N THR A 56 7.07 21.85 -5.15
CA THR A 56 6.26 22.23 -3.98
C THR A 56 6.62 21.32 -2.79
N PRO A 57 6.09 21.54 -1.58
CA PRO A 57 6.01 20.47 -0.57
C PRO A 57 5.05 19.35 -1.03
N PRO A 58 5.19 18.12 -0.50
CA PRO A 58 4.22 17.04 -0.74
C PRO A 58 2.85 17.35 -0.11
N PRO A 59 1.78 16.65 -0.52
CA PRO A 59 0.49 16.70 0.16
C PRO A 59 0.62 16.26 1.62
N THR A 60 -0.27 16.77 2.49
CA THR A 60 -0.21 16.54 3.95
C THR A 60 -1.24 15.55 4.49
N GLY A 61 -2.27 15.21 3.71
CA GLY A 61 -3.29 14.22 4.06
C GLY A 61 -2.86 12.79 3.71
N GLU A 62 -3.78 11.84 3.90
CA GLU A 62 -3.59 10.46 3.45
C GLU A 62 -3.59 10.43 1.92
N VAL A 63 -2.41 10.21 1.33
CA VAL A 63 -2.23 10.25 -0.12
C VAL A 63 -2.57 8.89 -0.74
N ARG A 64 -3.37 8.90 -1.80
CA ARG A 64 -3.65 7.71 -2.60
C ARG A 64 -3.58 8.03 -4.09
N PHE A 65 -2.76 7.28 -4.83
CA PHE A 65 -2.74 7.31 -6.29
C PHE A 65 -3.68 6.23 -6.85
N PRO A 66 -4.86 6.59 -7.41
CA PRO A 66 -5.83 5.62 -7.91
C PRO A 66 -5.30 4.80 -9.10
N ALA A 67 -5.72 3.54 -9.21
CA ALA A 67 -5.37 2.67 -10.33
C ALA A 67 -6.20 2.95 -11.59
N GLU A 68 -5.70 2.48 -12.74
CA GLU A 68 -6.39 2.66 -14.02
C GLU A 68 -7.71 1.86 -14.13
N TYR A 69 -7.85 0.75 -13.40
CA TYR A 69 -9.09 -0.02 -13.40
C TYR A 69 -10.18 0.56 -12.48
N GLU A 70 -9.91 1.64 -11.76
CA GLU A 70 -10.90 2.34 -10.94
C GLU A 70 -11.82 3.25 -11.78
N PRO A 71 -12.98 3.69 -11.25
CA PRO A 71 -13.94 4.48 -12.01
C PRO A 71 -13.34 5.77 -12.59
N MET A 72 -13.64 6.03 -13.87
CA MET A 72 -13.22 7.22 -14.59
C MET A 72 -14.41 8.07 -15.05
N GLN A 73 -14.29 9.38 -14.83
CA GLN A 73 -15.26 10.36 -15.33
C GLN A 73 -14.94 10.83 -16.76
N ALA A 74 -13.69 10.72 -17.18
CA ALA A 74 -13.26 11.13 -18.52
C ALA A 74 -12.01 10.38 -19.00
N VAL A 75 -11.68 10.56 -20.27
CA VAL A 75 -10.40 10.20 -20.88
C VAL A 75 -9.88 11.39 -21.69
N MET A 76 -8.57 11.59 -21.66
CA MET A 76 -7.87 12.64 -22.38
C MET A 76 -7.28 12.14 -23.68
N ILE A 77 -7.36 13.01 -24.69
CA ILE A 77 -6.69 12.85 -25.98
C ILE A 77 -6.17 14.21 -26.45
N VAL A 78 -5.25 14.21 -27.41
CA VAL A 78 -4.72 15.43 -28.03
C VAL A 78 -5.07 15.43 -29.51
N TYR A 79 -5.42 16.62 -30.03
CA TYR A 79 -5.57 16.86 -31.46
C TYR A 79 -4.36 17.65 -32.00
N PRO A 80 -3.86 17.37 -33.22
CA PRO A 80 -4.30 16.36 -34.18
C PRO A 80 -4.17 14.93 -33.63
N LEU A 81 -5.12 14.06 -33.99
CA LEU A 81 -5.23 12.74 -33.38
C LEU A 81 -4.01 11.85 -33.65
N GLY A 82 -3.43 11.32 -32.58
CA GLY A 82 -2.52 10.17 -32.62
C GLY A 82 -3.26 8.82 -32.65
N ILE A 83 -4.59 8.81 -32.60
CA ILE A 83 -5.43 7.59 -32.49
C ILE A 83 -6.49 7.56 -33.60
N PRO A 84 -7.07 6.40 -33.94
CA PRO A 84 -8.20 6.36 -34.86
C PRO A 84 -9.42 7.08 -34.26
N VAL A 85 -10.15 7.85 -35.06
CA VAL A 85 -11.36 8.56 -34.61
C VAL A 85 -12.46 7.61 -34.13
N GLU A 86 -12.47 6.37 -34.62
CA GLU A 86 -13.36 5.32 -34.14
C GLU A 86 -13.12 4.97 -32.67
N LEU A 87 -11.87 5.11 -32.17
CA LEU A 87 -11.57 4.96 -30.75
C LEU A 87 -12.14 6.12 -29.94
N VAL A 88 -12.10 7.35 -30.47
CA VAL A 88 -12.76 8.51 -29.84
C VAL A 88 -14.25 8.28 -29.72
N ARG A 89 -14.89 7.74 -30.77
CA ARG A 89 -16.30 7.38 -30.76
C ARG A 89 -16.60 6.33 -29.69
N GLU A 90 -15.78 5.28 -29.60
CA GLU A 90 -15.93 4.20 -28.63
C GLU A 90 -15.84 4.71 -27.18
N MET A 91 -14.82 5.53 -26.87
CA MET A 91 -14.63 6.09 -25.53
C MET A 91 -15.76 7.04 -25.13
N ALA A 92 -16.32 7.79 -26.10
CA ALA A 92 -17.41 8.73 -25.86
C ALA A 92 -18.77 8.05 -25.58
N GLU A 93 -18.85 6.72 -25.62
CA GLU A 93 -20.04 5.98 -25.19
C GLU A 93 -20.15 5.91 -23.65
N ASP A 94 -19.01 5.85 -22.94
CA ASP A 94 -18.97 5.55 -21.50
C ASP A 94 -18.67 6.76 -20.61
N CYS A 95 -17.88 7.71 -21.09
CA CYS A 95 -17.46 8.87 -20.30
C CYS A 95 -17.17 10.10 -21.18
N LYS A 96 -16.74 11.21 -20.56
CA LYS A 96 -16.29 12.39 -21.31
C LYS A 96 -14.97 12.10 -22.02
N VAL A 97 -14.81 12.61 -23.24
CA VAL A 97 -13.53 12.66 -23.92
C VAL A 97 -13.08 14.11 -23.96
N ILE A 98 -12.08 14.43 -23.13
CA ILE A 98 -11.48 15.77 -23.07
C ILE A 98 -10.39 15.84 -24.13
N THR A 99 -10.64 16.64 -25.15
CA THR A 99 -9.74 16.81 -26.28
C THR A 99 -8.92 18.09 -26.09
N VAL A 100 -7.62 17.93 -25.92
CA VAL A 100 -6.67 19.06 -25.90
C VAL A 100 -6.49 19.54 -27.33
N VAL A 101 -6.76 20.82 -27.56
CA VAL A 101 -6.74 21.47 -28.86
C VAL A 101 -6.17 22.87 -28.74
N THR A 102 -5.58 23.40 -29.80
CA THR A 102 -5.46 24.85 -29.93
C THR A 102 -6.80 25.45 -30.39
N SER A 103 -6.99 26.76 -30.21
CA SER A 103 -8.22 27.43 -30.66
C SER A 103 -8.43 27.38 -32.17
N TYR A 104 -7.35 27.16 -32.94
CA TYR A 104 -7.42 26.94 -34.39
C TYR A 104 -7.89 25.52 -34.72
N GLU A 105 -7.40 24.51 -33.99
CA GLU A 105 -7.69 23.09 -34.21
C GLU A 105 -9.10 22.68 -33.80
N GLN A 106 -9.69 23.36 -32.81
CA GLN A 106 -10.98 22.98 -32.23
C GLN A 106 -12.09 22.81 -33.30
N GLN A 107 -12.15 23.68 -34.31
CA GLN A 107 -13.16 23.57 -35.37
C GLN A 107 -12.96 22.35 -36.27
N TYR A 108 -11.70 21.96 -36.50
CA TYR A 108 -11.36 20.77 -37.28
C TYR A 108 -11.70 19.50 -36.52
N ALA A 109 -11.31 19.44 -35.23
CA ALA A 109 -11.68 18.34 -34.34
C ALA A 109 -13.21 18.16 -34.25
N GLN A 110 -13.96 19.26 -34.08
CA GLN A 110 -15.43 19.22 -34.09
C GLN A 110 -15.99 18.63 -35.39
N SER A 111 -15.49 19.08 -36.53
CA SER A 111 -15.97 18.62 -37.84
C SER A 111 -15.65 17.13 -38.06
N GLU A 112 -14.46 16.69 -37.66
CA GLU A 112 -14.02 15.29 -37.77
C GLU A 112 -14.85 14.37 -36.86
N PHE A 113 -15.04 14.75 -35.59
CA PHE A 113 -15.79 13.96 -34.62
C PHE A 113 -17.28 13.86 -35.00
N GLN A 114 -17.89 14.96 -35.45
CA GLN A 114 -19.26 14.95 -35.97
C GLN A 114 -19.40 14.04 -37.19
N SER A 115 -18.44 14.11 -38.11
CA SER A 115 -18.45 13.29 -39.33
C SER A 115 -18.27 11.80 -39.02
N ALA A 116 -17.49 11.47 -37.98
CA ALA A 116 -17.28 10.11 -37.50
C ALA A 116 -18.41 9.59 -36.61
N GLY A 117 -19.43 10.40 -36.30
CA GLY A 117 -20.56 10.01 -35.45
C GLY A 117 -20.19 9.84 -33.97
N VAL A 118 -19.18 10.57 -33.50
CA VAL A 118 -18.83 10.64 -32.07
C VAL A 118 -19.99 11.28 -31.30
N ASN A 119 -20.27 10.78 -30.10
CA ASN A 119 -21.25 11.39 -29.21
C ASN A 119 -20.75 12.76 -28.72
N MET A 120 -21.16 13.83 -29.40
CA MET A 120 -20.71 15.20 -29.12
C MET A 120 -21.12 15.72 -27.75
N ASP A 121 -22.17 15.15 -27.12
CA ASP A 121 -22.54 15.52 -25.75
C ASP A 121 -21.46 15.08 -24.74
N ASN A 122 -20.63 14.11 -25.11
CA ASN A 122 -19.51 13.62 -24.33
C ASN A 122 -18.15 14.16 -24.77
N ILE A 123 -18.09 15.16 -25.65
CA ILE A 123 -16.84 15.80 -26.03
C ILE A 123 -16.68 17.13 -25.28
N GLU A 124 -15.52 17.29 -24.62
CA GLU A 124 -15.08 18.54 -24.02
C GLU A 124 -13.76 18.99 -24.66
N TYR A 125 -13.49 20.30 -24.65
CA TYR A 125 -12.28 20.87 -25.24
C TYR A 125 -11.49 21.64 -24.21
N LEU A 126 -10.22 21.29 -24.02
CA LEU A 126 -9.25 22.11 -23.30
C LEU A 126 -8.39 22.86 -24.31
N ASN A 127 -8.44 24.19 -24.27
CA ASN A 127 -7.61 25.02 -25.14
C ASN A 127 -6.20 25.18 -24.54
N ALA A 128 -5.23 24.42 -25.06
CA ALA A 128 -3.83 24.49 -24.67
C ALA A 128 -2.93 24.17 -25.87
N THR A 129 -1.64 24.53 -25.77
CA THR A 129 -0.64 24.13 -26.77
C THR A 129 0.06 22.88 -26.29
N THR A 130 0.31 21.93 -27.18
CA THR A 130 1.11 20.73 -26.93
C THR A 130 2.20 20.60 -28.00
N ASP A 131 3.29 19.92 -27.65
CA ASP A 131 4.36 19.55 -28.59
C ASP A 131 4.11 18.19 -29.23
N SER A 132 3.23 17.37 -28.62
CA SER A 132 2.93 16.02 -29.09
C SER A 132 1.56 15.50 -28.66
N TYR A 133 1.22 14.27 -29.09
CA TYR A 133 -0.05 13.61 -28.76
C TYR A 133 0.07 12.53 -27.66
N TRP A 134 1.25 12.31 -27.09
CA TRP A 134 1.49 11.26 -26.08
C TRP A 134 1.02 11.66 -24.68
N ILE A 135 -0.26 12.01 -24.54
CA ILE A 135 -0.86 12.55 -23.31
C ILE A 135 -0.68 11.64 -22.08
N ARG A 136 -0.42 10.33 -22.29
CA ARG A 136 -0.04 9.42 -21.21
C ARG A 136 1.20 9.90 -20.48
N ASP A 137 2.20 10.32 -21.22
CA ASP A 137 3.55 10.56 -20.72
C ASP A 137 3.64 11.84 -19.89
N PHE A 138 3.01 12.91 -20.37
CA PHE A 138 3.09 14.26 -19.78
C PHE A 138 1.79 14.74 -19.15
N GLY A 139 0.69 13.99 -19.31
CA GLY A 139 -0.58 14.35 -18.69
C GLY A 139 -0.57 14.21 -17.17
N PRO A 140 -1.53 14.84 -16.47
CA PRO A 140 -1.53 14.98 -15.01
C PRO A 140 -1.68 13.65 -14.28
N TRP A 141 -0.86 13.40 -13.26
CA TRP A 141 -1.03 12.29 -12.32
C TRP A 141 -1.97 12.74 -11.23
N TYR A 142 -3.01 11.97 -10.94
CA TYR A 142 -3.98 12.41 -9.97
C TYR A 142 -3.89 11.57 -8.73
N ILE A 143 -4.12 12.23 -7.61
CA ILE A 143 -4.15 11.62 -6.29
C ILE A 143 -5.41 12.07 -5.56
N PHE A 144 -5.75 11.34 -4.51
CA PHE A 144 -6.53 11.89 -3.42
C PHE A 144 -5.60 12.28 -2.29
N ASN A 145 -5.77 13.49 -1.76
CA ASN A 145 -5.13 14.02 -0.57
C ASN A 145 -6.20 14.08 0.55
N GLY A 146 -6.29 13.02 1.34
CA GLY A 146 -7.49 12.78 2.15
C GLY A 146 -8.68 12.48 1.25
N LYS A 147 -9.73 13.32 1.29
CA LYS A 147 -10.89 13.21 0.38
C LYS A 147 -10.86 14.17 -0.81
N GLU A 148 -9.86 15.04 -0.89
CA GLU A 148 -9.77 16.05 -1.96
C GLU A 148 -8.95 15.53 -3.14
N PRO A 149 -9.44 15.65 -4.39
CA PRO A 149 -8.64 15.34 -5.57
C PRO A 149 -7.53 16.39 -5.77
N ALA A 150 -6.38 15.93 -6.24
CA ALA A 150 -5.27 16.82 -6.62
C ALA A 150 -4.47 16.22 -7.77
N ILE A 151 -3.61 17.04 -8.36
CA ILE A 151 -2.64 16.64 -9.39
C ILE A 151 -1.25 16.61 -8.78
N VAL A 152 -0.46 15.61 -9.14
CA VAL A 152 0.99 15.59 -9.00
C VAL A 152 1.59 15.80 -10.38
N ASP A 153 2.40 16.84 -10.49
CA ASP A 153 3.20 17.15 -11.65
C ASP A 153 4.63 16.69 -11.43
N ASN A 154 5.27 16.16 -12.46
CA ASN A 154 6.65 15.67 -12.44
C ASN A 154 7.43 16.31 -13.60
N ILE A 155 8.76 16.25 -13.55
CA ILE A 155 9.57 16.78 -14.66
C ILE A 155 9.42 15.81 -15.84
N TYR A 156 8.83 16.25 -16.94
CA TYR A 156 8.72 15.41 -18.13
C TYR A 156 10.11 15.14 -18.73
N ASN A 157 10.41 13.86 -18.95
CA ASN A 157 11.71 13.39 -19.42
C ASN A 157 11.99 13.64 -20.92
N ARG A 158 11.25 14.54 -21.58
CA ARG A 158 11.47 14.96 -22.97
C ARG A 158 11.67 16.48 -23.09
N PRO A 159 12.38 16.96 -24.13
CA PRO A 159 12.53 18.39 -24.40
C PRO A 159 11.26 18.95 -25.07
N ARG A 160 10.12 18.85 -24.38
CA ARG A 160 8.78 19.24 -24.83
C ARG A 160 8.11 20.13 -23.78
N PRO A 161 8.45 21.43 -23.73
CA PRO A 161 8.02 22.33 -22.67
C PRO A 161 6.51 22.61 -22.68
N ASN A 162 5.81 22.51 -23.82
CA ASN A 162 4.36 22.71 -23.83
C ASN A 162 3.64 21.50 -23.23
N ASP A 163 4.15 20.30 -23.52
CA ASP A 163 3.68 19.05 -22.92
C ASP A 163 3.93 19.04 -21.40
N ASP A 164 5.15 19.38 -20.97
CA ASP A 164 5.57 19.48 -19.56
C ASP A 164 4.71 20.46 -18.73
N ASN A 165 4.17 21.51 -19.36
CA ASN A 165 3.32 22.49 -18.69
C ASN A 165 1.83 22.12 -18.66
N LEU A 166 1.41 21.07 -19.38
CA LEU A 166 -0.01 20.75 -19.53
C LEU A 166 -0.74 20.40 -18.22
N PRO A 167 -0.13 19.70 -17.23
CA PRO A 167 -0.80 19.42 -15.95
C PRO A 167 -1.37 20.66 -15.25
N SER A 168 -0.69 21.80 -15.34
CA SER A 168 -1.17 23.07 -14.74
C SER A 168 -2.48 23.58 -15.37
N HIS A 169 -2.66 23.39 -16.67
CA HIS A 169 -3.92 23.75 -17.35
C HIS A 169 -5.09 22.90 -16.88
N PHE A 170 -4.83 21.64 -16.52
CA PHE A 170 -5.85 20.75 -15.97
C PHE A 170 -6.17 21.06 -14.51
N ALA A 171 -5.17 21.42 -13.70
CA ALA A 171 -5.39 21.93 -12.35
C ALA A 171 -6.33 23.15 -12.36
N ASP A 172 -6.09 24.11 -13.26
CA ASP A 172 -6.96 25.27 -13.46
C ASP A 172 -8.35 24.89 -13.99
N TYR A 173 -8.43 23.94 -14.94
CA TYR A 173 -9.69 23.49 -15.54
C TYR A 173 -10.66 22.93 -14.50
N TRP A 174 -10.15 22.14 -13.55
CA TRP A 174 -10.97 21.55 -12.48
C TRP A 174 -10.98 22.35 -11.18
N GLY A 175 -10.10 23.33 -11.03
CA GLY A 175 -9.94 24.09 -9.79
C GLY A 175 -9.42 23.23 -8.64
N ILE A 176 -8.50 22.30 -8.93
CA ILE A 176 -7.91 21.38 -7.93
C ILE A 176 -6.44 21.73 -7.68
N GLU A 177 -5.92 21.33 -6.52
CA GLU A 177 -4.53 21.61 -6.15
C GLU A 177 -3.55 20.82 -7.01
N MET A 178 -2.36 21.38 -7.22
CA MET A 178 -1.26 20.74 -7.94
C MET A 178 0.01 20.75 -7.08
N PHE A 179 0.65 19.59 -6.98
CA PHE A 179 1.90 19.39 -6.27
C PHE A 179 3.03 19.09 -7.26
N GLY A 180 4.12 19.85 -7.20
CA GLY A 180 5.29 19.62 -8.04
C GLY A 180 6.25 18.63 -7.40
N MET A 181 6.19 17.37 -7.82
CA MET A 181 7.11 16.31 -7.42
C MET A 181 8.39 16.36 -8.25
N LYS A 182 9.50 16.78 -7.65
CA LYS A 182 10.80 16.82 -8.34
C LYS A 182 11.34 15.41 -8.55
N VAL A 183 10.91 14.76 -9.62
CA VAL A 183 11.38 13.47 -10.15
C VAL A 183 11.28 13.57 -11.67
N VAL A 184 12.28 13.07 -12.39
CA VAL A 184 12.20 12.96 -13.84
C VAL A 184 11.42 11.70 -14.16
N HIS A 185 10.24 11.87 -14.77
CA HIS A 185 9.35 10.77 -15.04
C HIS A 185 8.53 10.98 -16.33
N THR A 186 7.85 9.91 -16.69
CA THR A 186 6.84 9.85 -17.74
C THR A 186 5.75 8.86 -17.32
N GLY A 187 4.49 9.17 -17.63
CA GLY A 187 3.36 8.32 -17.25
C GLY A 187 3.31 6.96 -17.97
N GLY A 188 3.92 6.80 -19.15
CA GLY A 188 4.04 5.48 -19.80
C GLY A 188 4.94 4.52 -19.03
N ASN A 189 5.91 5.07 -18.28
CA ASN A 189 6.77 4.30 -17.40
C ASN A 189 6.27 4.23 -15.95
N MET A 190 4.98 4.47 -15.67
CA MET A 190 4.43 4.39 -14.32
C MET A 190 3.12 3.60 -14.31
N MET A 191 3.02 2.60 -13.43
CA MET A 191 1.74 1.93 -13.15
C MET A 191 1.57 1.63 -11.66
N GLN A 192 0.33 1.60 -11.20
CA GLN A 192 -0.02 1.46 -9.80
C GLN A 192 -1.24 0.56 -9.59
N ASP A 193 -1.31 -0.08 -8.42
CA ASP A 193 -2.38 -0.98 -8.01
C ASP A 193 -3.49 -0.27 -7.19
N GLY A 194 -3.40 1.05 -7.01
CA GLY A 194 -4.39 1.83 -6.27
C GLY A 194 -4.40 1.59 -4.75
N ARG A 195 -3.47 0.78 -4.23
CA ARG A 195 -3.35 0.37 -2.82
C ARG A 195 -1.94 0.57 -2.27
N GLY A 196 -1.15 1.40 -2.92
CA GLY A 196 0.17 1.82 -2.47
C GLY A 196 1.32 1.05 -3.10
N ASN A 197 1.08 0.16 -4.06
CA ASN A 197 2.15 -0.41 -4.88
C ASN A 197 2.22 0.29 -6.24
N GLY A 198 3.43 0.41 -6.78
CA GLY A 198 3.67 0.94 -8.11
C GLY A 198 4.89 0.32 -8.76
N VAL A 199 4.96 0.34 -10.09
CA VAL A 199 6.06 -0.21 -10.88
C VAL A 199 6.48 0.73 -11.99
N SER A 200 7.80 0.78 -12.22
CA SER A 200 8.44 1.50 -13.32
C SER A 200 9.73 0.80 -13.75
N ASP A 201 10.17 1.02 -14.98
CA ASP A 201 11.52 0.66 -15.43
C ASP A 201 12.58 1.59 -14.80
N ASP A 202 13.81 1.08 -14.69
CA ASP A 202 14.97 1.72 -14.04
C ASP A 202 15.40 3.09 -14.59
N ILE A 203 14.85 3.52 -15.72
CA ILE A 203 15.12 4.84 -16.30
C ILE A 203 14.72 5.98 -15.37
N VAL A 204 13.68 5.81 -14.54
CA VAL A 204 13.26 6.81 -13.56
C VAL A 204 14.40 7.15 -12.60
N ILE A 205 15.18 6.15 -12.18
CA ILE A 205 16.32 6.33 -11.29
C ILE A 205 17.46 7.00 -12.06
N THR A 206 17.81 6.47 -13.23
CA THR A 206 18.94 6.97 -14.02
C THR A 206 18.75 8.43 -14.43
N GLU A 207 17.56 8.80 -14.89
CA GLU A 207 17.23 10.16 -15.34
C GLU A 207 17.10 11.13 -14.17
N SER A 208 16.49 10.71 -13.05
CA SER A 208 16.38 11.56 -11.85
C SER A 208 17.73 11.83 -11.19
N VAL A 209 18.63 10.83 -11.17
CA VAL A 209 20.02 11.00 -10.70
C VAL A 209 20.78 11.99 -11.56
N ALA A 210 20.55 12.00 -12.88
CA ALA A 210 21.16 12.98 -13.78
C ALA A 210 20.69 14.42 -13.49
N GLU A 211 19.49 14.62 -12.96
CA GLU A 211 18.97 15.92 -12.49
C GLU A 211 19.30 16.24 -11.01
N GLY A 212 20.19 15.44 -10.39
CA GLY A 212 20.72 15.71 -9.05
C GLY A 212 19.85 15.16 -7.90
N ILE A 213 19.03 14.14 -8.15
CA ILE A 213 18.16 13.50 -7.16
C ILE A 213 18.68 12.11 -6.86
N THR A 214 18.93 11.79 -5.59
CA THR A 214 19.43 10.43 -5.26
C THR A 214 18.35 9.38 -5.48
N GLU A 215 18.75 8.13 -5.68
CA GLU A 215 17.81 7.01 -5.78
C GLU A 215 16.88 6.92 -4.54
N THR A 216 17.41 7.02 -3.32
CA THR A 216 16.60 7.07 -2.09
C THR A 216 15.57 8.19 -2.12
N GLN A 217 15.97 9.36 -2.63
CA GLN A 217 15.08 10.51 -2.77
C GLN A 217 14.00 10.32 -3.84
N VAL A 218 14.20 9.42 -4.82
CA VAL A 218 13.12 9.01 -5.73
C VAL A 218 12.11 8.18 -4.95
N TYR A 219 12.55 7.14 -4.22
CA TYR A 219 11.66 6.31 -3.40
C TYR A 219 10.88 7.13 -2.37
N ASP A 220 11.55 8.03 -1.65
CA ASP A 220 10.90 8.93 -0.68
C ASP A 220 9.83 9.80 -1.35
N ARG A 221 10.10 10.33 -2.55
CA ARG A 221 9.12 11.16 -3.27
C ARG A 221 7.95 10.35 -3.80
N MET A 222 8.16 9.14 -4.33
CA MET A 222 7.06 8.26 -4.75
C MET A 222 6.14 7.92 -3.57
N ARG A 223 6.70 7.70 -2.38
CA ARG A 223 5.92 7.53 -1.14
C ARG A 223 5.19 8.82 -0.76
N ASP A 224 5.91 9.93 -0.63
CA ASP A 224 5.37 11.15 -0.02
C ASP A 224 4.36 11.88 -0.92
N TYR A 225 4.52 11.82 -2.25
CA TYR A 225 3.62 12.50 -3.20
C TYR A 225 2.51 11.61 -3.76
N LEU A 226 2.72 10.28 -3.81
CA LEU A 226 1.78 9.37 -4.47
C LEU A 226 1.26 8.26 -3.54
N GLY A 227 1.79 8.15 -2.32
CA GLY A 227 1.45 7.07 -1.40
C GLY A 227 1.96 5.70 -1.85
N ILE A 228 3.00 5.66 -2.69
CA ILE A 228 3.55 4.40 -3.22
C ILE A 228 4.72 3.92 -2.36
N ASP A 229 4.48 2.84 -1.62
CA ASP A 229 5.47 2.09 -0.85
C ASP A 229 4.93 0.65 -0.60
N PRO A 230 5.53 -0.40 -1.20
CA PRO A 230 6.76 -0.38 -1.99
C PRO A 230 6.59 0.17 -3.41
N TYR A 231 7.66 0.81 -3.90
CA TYR A 231 7.83 1.17 -5.31
C TYR A 231 8.77 0.17 -5.99
N HIS A 232 8.24 -0.61 -6.92
CA HIS A 232 8.96 -1.65 -7.67
C HIS A 232 9.69 -1.04 -8.87
N VAL A 233 11.02 -0.91 -8.79
CA VAL A 233 11.84 -0.54 -9.95
C VAL A 233 12.42 -1.80 -10.58
N THR A 234 12.07 -2.07 -11.84
CA THR A 234 12.49 -3.29 -12.57
C THR A 234 13.37 -2.97 -13.77
N ILE A 235 14.00 -4.00 -14.35
CA ILE A 235 14.61 -3.89 -15.68
C ILE A 235 13.54 -3.71 -16.76
N ASP A 236 13.87 -3.07 -17.88
CA ASP A 236 13.07 -3.15 -19.11
C ASP A 236 13.37 -4.47 -19.86
N PRO A 237 12.45 -5.44 -19.90
CA PRO A 237 12.66 -6.70 -20.62
C PRO A 237 12.61 -6.53 -22.15
N GLN A 238 12.04 -5.43 -22.66
CA GLN A 238 12.00 -5.16 -24.11
C GLN A 238 13.37 -4.76 -24.62
N GLY A 239 14.16 -4.02 -23.83
CA GLY A 239 15.49 -3.54 -24.18
C GLY A 239 15.48 -2.59 -25.39
N ASP A 240 14.38 -1.84 -25.55
CA ASP A 240 14.22 -0.87 -26.64
C ASP A 240 14.63 0.53 -26.19
N TYR A 241 14.54 1.52 -27.08
CA TYR A 241 14.93 2.88 -26.72
C TYR A 241 13.96 3.56 -25.73
N ILE A 242 12.74 3.06 -25.54
CA ILE A 242 11.71 3.79 -24.76
C ILE A 242 11.75 3.46 -23.26
N ALA A 243 12.00 2.20 -22.89
CA ALA A 243 12.01 1.67 -21.53
C ALA A 243 10.80 2.14 -20.67
N HIS A 244 9.61 1.78 -21.13
CA HIS A 244 8.35 2.06 -20.45
C HIS A 244 7.67 0.75 -20.04
N VAL A 245 7.21 0.67 -18.78
CA VAL A 245 6.44 -0.48 -18.28
C VAL A 245 5.22 -0.80 -19.13
N ASP A 246 4.52 0.20 -19.68
CA ASP A 246 3.33 -0.03 -20.50
C ASP A 246 3.56 -0.73 -21.83
N CYS A 247 4.82 -0.91 -22.23
CA CYS A 247 5.19 -1.65 -23.43
C CYS A 247 5.34 -3.16 -23.17
N TRP A 248 5.42 -3.58 -21.91
CA TRP A 248 5.64 -4.99 -21.56
C TRP A 248 4.78 -5.51 -20.40
N GLY A 249 4.16 -4.66 -19.58
CA GLY A 249 3.39 -5.06 -18.41
C GLY A 249 2.23 -4.12 -18.08
N LYS A 250 1.20 -4.63 -17.38
CA LYS A 250 0.06 -3.83 -16.90
C LYS A 250 -0.64 -4.42 -15.69
N TYR A 251 -0.89 -3.62 -14.64
CA TYR A 251 -1.80 -4.01 -13.56
C TYR A 251 -3.25 -4.05 -14.06
N LEU A 252 -3.95 -5.15 -13.78
CA LEU A 252 -5.34 -5.38 -14.19
C LEU A 252 -6.31 -5.34 -13.00
N ALA A 253 -5.80 -5.62 -11.81
CA ALA A 253 -6.48 -5.57 -10.52
C ALA A 253 -5.41 -5.49 -9.42
N PRO A 254 -5.78 -5.34 -8.14
CA PRO A 254 -4.80 -5.26 -7.06
C PRO A 254 -3.89 -6.48 -6.93
N ASP A 255 -4.39 -7.66 -7.29
CA ASP A 255 -3.66 -8.92 -7.26
C ASP A 255 -3.29 -9.45 -8.65
N LYS A 256 -3.57 -8.70 -9.74
CA LYS A 256 -3.38 -9.18 -11.11
C LYS A 256 -2.48 -8.26 -11.93
N ILE A 257 -1.51 -8.86 -12.60
CA ILE A 257 -0.66 -8.19 -13.58
C ILE A 257 -0.60 -9.02 -14.86
N VAL A 258 -0.66 -8.38 -16.01
CA VAL A 258 -0.40 -9.02 -17.31
C VAL A 258 0.96 -8.61 -17.83
N LEU A 259 1.73 -9.58 -18.31
CA LEU A 259 3.09 -9.38 -18.82
C LEU A 259 3.23 -10.02 -20.21
N ALA A 260 3.91 -9.36 -21.13
CA ALA A 260 4.24 -9.94 -22.42
C ALA A 260 5.21 -11.13 -22.29
N ARG A 261 5.19 -12.02 -23.27
CA ARG A 261 6.10 -13.17 -23.39
C ARG A 261 6.53 -13.35 -24.83
N VAL A 262 7.82 -13.33 -25.08
CA VAL A 262 8.40 -13.68 -26.39
C VAL A 262 8.64 -15.19 -26.50
N PRO A 263 8.90 -15.77 -27.69
CA PRO A 263 9.25 -17.19 -27.79
C PRO A 263 10.60 -17.49 -27.11
N GLU A 264 10.78 -18.71 -26.59
CA GLU A 264 12.04 -19.15 -25.95
C GLU A 264 13.28 -18.97 -26.84
N SER A 265 13.11 -19.00 -28.16
CA SER A 265 14.20 -18.77 -29.13
C SER A 265 14.62 -17.30 -29.26
N ASN A 266 13.85 -16.36 -28.71
CA ASN A 266 14.16 -14.94 -28.72
C ASN A 266 15.21 -14.63 -27.64
N PRO A 267 16.30 -13.91 -27.97
CA PRO A 267 17.33 -13.55 -26.99
C PRO A 267 16.83 -12.77 -25.77
N ARG A 268 15.67 -12.10 -25.89
CA ARG A 268 15.05 -11.35 -24.79
C ARG A 268 14.21 -12.20 -23.84
N TYR A 269 13.93 -13.46 -24.18
CA TYR A 269 13.11 -14.36 -23.36
C TYR A 269 13.52 -14.40 -21.88
N PRO A 270 14.82 -14.51 -21.53
CA PRO A 270 15.22 -14.54 -20.11
C PRO A 270 14.80 -13.29 -19.33
N TYR A 271 14.81 -12.11 -19.94
CA TYR A 271 14.44 -10.87 -19.25
C TYR A 271 12.92 -10.77 -19.01
N TYR A 272 12.10 -11.21 -19.97
CA TYR A 272 10.65 -11.30 -19.77
C TYR A 272 10.28 -12.32 -18.68
N GLU A 273 10.99 -13.44 -18.59
CA GLU A 273 10.78 -14.40 -17.51
C GLU A 273 11.30 -13.90 -16.17
N GLU A 274 12.41 -13.15 -16.13
CA GLU A 274 12.94 -12.52 -14.91
C GLU A 274 11.91 -11.61 -14.25
N VAL A 275 11.28 -10.71 -15.02
CA VAL A 275 10.23 -9.82 -14.50
C VAL A 275 8.97 -10.61 -14.13
N ALA A 276 8.61 -11.63 -14.91
CA ALA A 276 7.46 -12.47 -14.57
C ALA A 276 7.67 -13.25 -13.26
N ASP A 277 8.86 -13.78 -13.03
CA ASP A 277 9.21 -14.51 -11.81
C ASP A 277 9.32 -13.58 -10.60
N TYR A 278 9.78 -12.34 -10.80
CA TYR A 278 9.71 -11.30 -9.77
C TYR A 278 8.27 -11.10 -9.26
N PHE A 279 7.30 -10.86 -10.16
CA PHE A 279 5.92 -10.64 -9.76
C PHE A 279 5.23 -11.90 -9.22
N LYS A 280 5.55 -13.10 -9.73
CA LYS A 280 5.05 -14.37 -9.17
C LYS A 280 5.54 -14.63 -7.74
N ALA A 281 6.66 -14.05 -7.34
CA ALA A 281 7.22 -14.18 -5.99
C ALA A 281 6.88 -12.99 -5.08
N THR A 282 6.41 -11.88 -5.65
CA THR A 282 6.10 -10.65 -4.93
C THR A 282 4.66 -10.67 -4.44
N ASN A 283 4.46 -10.44 -3.15
CA ASN A 283 3.12 -10.30 -2.59
C ASN A 283 2.45 -9.02 -3.10
N CYS A 284 1.18 -9.12 -3.48
CA CYS A 284 0.32 -7.97 -3.70
C CYS A 284 -0.07 -7.31 -2.37
N CYS A 285 -0.83 -6.21 -2.44
CA CYS A 285 -1.33 -5.48 -1.27
C CYS A 285 -2.12 -6.33 -0.26
N TRP A 286 -2.59 -7.52 -0.65
CA TRP A 286 -3.35 -8.44 0.22
C TRP A 286 -2.51 -9.55 0.84
N GLY A 287 -1.17 -9.51 0.68
CA GLY A 287 -0.26 -10.40 1.41
C GLY A 287 0.02 -11.75 0.76
N TYR A 288 -0.51 -12.01 -0.45
CA TYR A 288 -0.19 -13.19 -1.26
C TYR A 288 0.35 -12.80 -2.64
N PRO A 289 1.06 -13.69 -3.37
CA PRO A 289 1.71 -13.32 -4.62
C PRO A 289 0.76 -12.87 -5.74
N TYR A 290 1.24 -11.97 -6.62
CA TYR A 290 0.46 -11.55 -7.79
C TYR A 290 0.10 -12.73 -8.71
N LYS A 291 -1.13 -12.74 -9.20
CA LYS A 291 -1.58 -13.56 -10.34
C LYS A 291 -0.99 -12.95 -11.62
N VAL A 292 0.02 -13.62 -12.17
CA VAL A 292 0.71 -13.18 -13.40
C VAL A 292 0.09 -13.83 -14.64
N TYR A 293 -0.60 -13.01 -15.44
CA TYR A 293 -1.13 -13.38 -16.75
C TYR A 293 -0.09 -13.12 -17.83
N ARG A 294 -0.05 -13.97 -18.88
CA ARG A 294 0.98 -13.90 -19.93
C ARG A 294 0.35 -13.72 -21.31
N ILE A 295 0.79 -12.70 -22.03
CA ILE A 295 0.41 -12.49 -23.44
C ILE A 295 1.58 -12.90 -24.34
N ASP A 296 1.36 -13.93 -25.16
CA ASP A 296 2.34 -14.34 -26.16
C ASP A 296 2.44 -13.33 -27.30
N ILE A 297 3.67 -12.85 -27.56
CA ILE A 297 4.01 -11.99 -28.68
C ILE A 297 5.08 -12.65 -29.56
N PRO A 298 5.07 -12.41 -30.88
CA PRO A 298 6.06 -12.97 -31.79
C PRO A 298 7.50 -12.50 -31.54
N GLY A 299 7.66 -11.33 -30.91
CA GLY A 299 8.94 -10.65 -30.78
C GLY A 299 9.48 -10.10 -32.11
N GLY A 300 10.78 -9.78 -32.13
CA GLY A 300 11.41 -9.10 -33.27
C GLY A 300 10.82 -7.72 -33.53
N SER A 301 10.63 -7.37 -34.79
CA SER A 301 10.04 -6.10 -35.26
C SER A 301 8.54 -6.19 -35.58
N THR A 302 7.89 -7.31 -35.25
CA THR A 302 6.45 -7.47 -35.50
C THR A 302 5.69 -6.61 -34.49
N VAL A 303 4.79 -5.75 -34.98
CA VAL A 303 3.94 -4.91 -34.12
C VAL A 303 2.93 -5.80 -33.40
N SER A 304 2.99 -5.83 -32.07
CA SER A 304 2.14 -6.59 -31.15
C SER A 304 2.07 -5.94 -29.75
N PRO A 305 1.61 -4.67 -29.61
CA PRO A 305 1.66 -3.91 -28.36
C PRO A 305 0.49 -4.22 -27.40
N TYR A 306 0.11 -5.48 -27.23
CA TYR A 306 -1.14 -5.84 -26.53
C TYR A 306 -1.22 -5.43 -25.06
N THR A 307 -0.08 -5.26 -24.37
CA THR A 307 -0.03 -4.75 -22.99
C THR A 307 -0.31 -3.25 -22.91
N ASN A 308 -0.12 -2.52 -24.02
CA ASN A 308 -0.34 -1.08 -24.14
C ASN A 308 -1.83 -0.74 -24.33
N SER A 309 -2.68 -1.39 -23.53
CA SER A 309 -4.13 -1.25 -23.51
C SER A 309 -4.59 -0.15 -22.56
N LEU A 310 -5.82 0.33 -22.76
CA LEU A 310 -6.50 1.24 -21.83
C LEU A 310 -7.63 0.48 -21.13
N ILE A 311 -7.65 0.53 -19.81
CA ILE A 311 -8.83 0.13 -19.02
C ILE A 311 -9.68 1.39 -18.83
N LEU A 312 -10.94 1.35 -19.27
CA LEU A 312 -11.86 2.47 -19.18
C LEU A 312 -13.20 1.97 -18.65
N ASN A 313 -13.45 2.21 -17.35
CA ASN A 313 -14.64 1.74 -16.66
C ASN A 313 -14.85 0.22 -16.81
N LYS A 314 -15.81 -0.24 -17.62
CA LYS A 314 -16.07 -1.67 -17.86
C LYS A 314 -15.57 -2.16 -19.22
N LYS A 315 -14.74 -1.38 -19.91
CA LYS A 315 -14.10 -1.74 -21.18
C LYS A 315 -12.59 -1.90 -21.01
N VAL A 316 -12.00 -2.81 -21.79
CA VAL A 316 -10.55 -2.91 -22.00
C VAL A 316 -10.28 -2.78 -23.49
N LEU A 317 -9.64 -1.67 -23.88
CA LEU A 317 -9.36 -1.32 -25.26
C LEU A 317 -7.92 -1.74 -25.59
N VAL A 318 -7.76 -2.79 -26.39
CA VAL A 318 -6.47 -3.44 -26.66
C VAL A 318 -6.01 -3.10 -28.08
N PRO A 319 -4.83 -2.49 -28.28
CA PRO A 319 -4.31 -2.22 -29.62
C PRO A 319 -3.94 -3.53 -30.33
N MET A 320 -4.39 -3.68 -31.57
CA MET A 320 -4.22 -4.92 -32.32
C MET A 320 -2.89 -4.96 -33.07
N GLY A 321 -2.23 -6.11 -33.00
CA GLY A 321 -0.97 -6.35 -33.66
C GLY A 321 -1.12 -6.48 -35.17
N SER A 322 -0.01 -6.26 -35.86
CA SER A 322 0.12 -6.49 -37.31
C SER A 322 -0.02 -7.96 -37.71
N ASN A 323 0.22 -8.89 -36.78
CA ASN A 323 0.08 -10.31 -36.99
C ASN A 323 -1.18 -10.84 -36.29
N SER A 324 -2.23 -11.04 -37.08
CA SER A 324 -3.55 -11.42 -36.58
C SER A 324 -3.60 -12.74 -35.83
N GLN A 325 -2.59 -13.62 -35.97
CA GLN A 325 -2.58 -14.92 -35.27
C GLN A 325 -2.46 -14.79 -33.74
N TYR A 326 -1.95 -13.67 -33.25
CA TYR A 326 -1.78 -13.42 -31.79
C TYR A 326 -2.88 -12.52 -31.21
N ASN A 327 -3.68 -11.87 -32.05
CA ASN A 327 -4.68 -10.88 -31.61
C ASN A 327 -5.73 -11.54 -30.70
N GLU A 328 -6.34 -12.63 -31.15
CA GLU A 328 -7.43 -13.27 -30.38
C GLU A 328 -6.93 -13.88 -29.07
N SER A 329 -5.76 -14.53 -29.08
CA SER A 329 -5.16 -15.06 -27.84
C SER A 329 -4.84 -13.96 -26.85
N ALA A 330 -4.42 -12.78 -27.31
CA ALA A 330 -4.18 -11.64 -26.43
C ALA A 330 -5.49 -11.13 -25.80
N LEU A 331 -6.57 -11.04 -26.58
CA LEU A 331 -7.89 -10.66 -26.07
C LEU A 331 -8.42 -11.66 -25.04
N GLU A 332 -8.22 -12.96 -25.27
CA GLU A 332 -8.68 -14.00 -24.36
C GLU A 332 -7.99 -13.93 -22.99
N VAL A 333 -6.70 -13.59 -22.95
CA VAL A 333 -5.97 -13.37 -21.68
C VAL A 333 -6.61 -12.24 -20.87
N TYR A 334 -7.03 -11.14 -21.51
CA TYR A 334 -7.75 -10.08 -20.82
C TYR A 334 -9.15 -10.52 -20.35
N ARG A 335 -9.88 -11.31 -21.16
CA ARG A 335 -11.21 -11.81 -20.77
C ARG A 335 -11.13 -12.74 -19.56
N GLU A 336 -10.11 -13.59 -19.51
CA GLU A 336 -9.83 -14.46 -18.36
C GLU A 336 -9.40 -13.65 -17.13
N ALA A 337 -8.51 -12.68 -17.31
CA ALA A 337 -7.98 -11.88 -16.21
C ALA A 337 -8.99 -10.87 -15.65
N MET A 338 -9.94 -10.40 -16.46
CA MET A 338 -10.87 -9.32 -16.11
C MET A 338 -12.31 -9.73 -16.42
N PRO A 339 -12.88 -10.72 -15.70
CA PRO A 339 -14.24 -11.14 -15.95
C PRO A 339 -15.23 -10.00 -15.71
N GLY A 340 -16.30 -9.96 -16.53
CA GLY A 340 -17.29 -8.88 -16.52
C GLY A 340 -16.86 -7.61 -17.26
N TYR A 341 -15.62 -7.52 -17.77
CA TYR A 341 -15.21 -6.43 -18.66
C TYR A 341 -15.46 -6.78 -20.14
N GLU A 342 -15.83 -5.77 -20.92
CA GLU A 342 -15.90 -5.86 -22.37
C GLU A 342 -14.50 -5.62 -22.97
N VAL A 343 -13.91 -6.67 -23.54
CA VAL A 343 -12.57 -6.60 -24.15
C VAL A 343 -12.68 -6.35 -25.65
N ILE A 344 -12.20 -5.19 -26.11
CA ILE A 344 -12.35 -4.70 -27.49
C ILE A 344 -10.98 -4.53 -28.15
N GLY A 345 -10.79 -5.17 -29.29
CA GLY A 345 -9.58 -5.01 -30.11
C GLY A 345 -9.65 -3.78 -31.02
N VAL A 346 -8.69 -2.86 -30.87
CA VAL A 346 -8.60 -1.62 -31.65
C VAL A 346 -7.65 -1.81 -32.83
N GLN A 347 -8.23 -1.89 -34.02
CA GLN A 347 -7.52 -2.21 -35.26
C GLN A 347 -6.74 -1.02 -35.83
N ASN A 348 -5.63 -1.31 -36.51
CA ASN A 348 -5.05 -0.35 -37.45
C ASN A 348 -6.02 -0.14 -38.62
N SER A 349 -6.18 1.09 -39.10
CA SER A 349 -6.96 1.40 -40.31
C SER A 349 -6.07 1.83 -41.47
N SER A 350 -6.58 1.79 -42.69
CA SER A 350 -5.81 2.22 -43.89
C SER A 350 -5.52 3.72 -43.94
N TYR A 351 -6.13 4.53 -43.07
CA TYR A 351 -6.01 5.99 -43.04
C TYR A 351 -5.16 6.51 -41.88
N TRP A 352 -4.64 5.61 -41.04
CA TRP A 352 -3.96 5.95 -39.80
C TRP A 352 -2.66 5.13 -39.66
N SER A 353 -1.60 5.76 -39.14
CA SER A 353 -0.20 5.31 -39.28
C SER A 353 0.18 4.04 -38.50
N GLY A 354 -0.75 3.44 -37.77
CA GLY A 354 -0.52 2.18 -37.06
C GLY A 354 -0.01 2.34 -35.63
N TRP A 355 -0.16 1.28 -34.85
CA TRP A 355 0.48 1.12 -33.54
C TRP A 355 1.95 0.72 -33.71
N LEU A 356 2.76 0.98 -32.69
CA LEU A 356 4.15 0.51 -32.56
C LEU A 356 4.31 -0.25 -31.25
N ASN A 357 5.35 -1.09 -31.15
CA ASN A 357 5.64 -1.82 -29.90
C ASN A 357 6.05 -0.89 -28.74
N THR A 358 6.55 0.31 -29.05
CA THR A 358 7.00 1.32 -28.10
C THR A 358 6.03 2.50 -27.98
N ASP A 359 4.91 2.47 -28.71
CA ASP A 359 3.95 3.57 -28.78
C ASP A 359 2.62 3.07 -29.37
N ALA A 360 1.63 2.85 -28.51
CA ALA A 360 0.31 2.44 -28.95
C ALA A 360 -0.83 3.16 -28.22
N LEU A 361 -1.91 2.45 -27.89
CA LEU A 361 -3.16 3.06 -27.44
C LEU A 361 -3.00 3.73 -26.07
N HIS A 362 -2.38 3.03 -25.12
CA HIS A 362 -2.16 3.55 -23.77
C HIS A 362 -1.29 4.81 -23.77
N CYS A 363 -0.24 4.85 -24.60
CA CYS A 363 0.66 6.02 -24.71
C CYS A 363 -0.05 7.29 -25.20
N ARG A 364 -1.17 7.14 -25.92
CA ARG A 364 -1.89 8.24 -26.59
C ARG A 364 -3.21 8.59 -25.91
N THR A 365 -3.46 8.03 -24.73
CA THR A 365 -4.66 8.26 -23.93
C THR A 365 -4.32 8.38 -22.44
N ARG A 366 -5.12 9.15 -21.70
CA ARG A 366 -4.97 9.23 -20.24
C ARG A 366 -6.31 9.31 -19.53
N GLY A 367 -6.59 8.34 -18.67
CA GLY A 367 -7.82 8.33 -17.88
C GLY A 367 -7.87 9.48 -16.87
N VAL A 368 -9.09 9.96 -16.60
CA VAL A 368 -9.40 10.88 -15.50
C VAL A 368 -10.32 10.13 -14.55
N MET A 369 -9.81 9.76 -13.38
CA MET A 369 -10.61 9.13 -12.34
C MET A 369 -11.80 10.00 -11.95
N ASP A 370 -12.86 9.36 -11.50
CA ASP A 370 -14.00 10.03 -10.88
C ASP A 370 -13.58 10.63 -9.54
N PHE A 371 -13.42 11.95 -9.50
CA PHE A 371 -13.06 12.69 -8.27
C PHE A 371 -14.10 12.56 -7.16
N ASN A 372 -15.30 12.08 -7.48
CA ASN A 372 -16.39 11.89 -6.54
C ASN A 372 -16.66 10.39 -6.30
N MET A 373 -15.73 9.50 -6.66
CA MET A 373 -15.96 8.05 -6.60
C MET A 373 -16.36 7.57 -5.21
N LEU A 374 -17.10 6.47 -5.17
CA LEU A 374 -17.23 5.66 -3.97
C LEU A 374 -16.12 4.61 -3.99
N HIS A 375 -15.27 4.61 -2.97
CA HIS A 375 -14.11 3.73 -2.90
C HIS A 375 -14.23 2.79 -1.70
N ILE A 376 -13.91 1.51 -1.90
CA ILE A 376 -13.81 0.51 -0.85
C ILE A 376 -12.33 0.14 -0.71
N ASP A 377 -11.72 0.54 0.41
CA ASP A 377 -10.36 0.13 0.78
C ASP A 377 -10.46 -1.08 1.73
N HIS A 378 -10.40 -2.26 1.13
CA HIS A 378 -10.35 -3.54 1.83
C HIS A 378 -8.93 -4.10 1.75
N ARG A 379 -8.18 -4.00 2.85
CA ARG A 379 -6.78 -4.45 2.95
C ARG A 379 -6.63 -5.76 3.71
N ASP A 380 -7.41 -5.96 4.77
CA ASP A 380 -7.41 -7.16 5.59
C ASP A 380 -8.22 -8.29 4.93
N VAL A 381 -7.80 -8.69 3.73
CA VAL A 381 -8.43 -9.77 2.97
C VAL A 381 -8.16 -11.10 3.65
N LEU A 382 -9.21 -11.90 3.85
CA LEU A 382 -9.05 -13.29 4.26
C LEU A 382 -8.70 -14.14 3.05
N PHE A 383 -7.58 -14.87 3.12
CA PHE A 383 -7.12 -15.76 2.06
C PHE A 383 -6.49 -17.03 2.63
N GLY A 384 -6.38 -18.09 1.83
CA GLY A 384 -5.74 -19.33 2.27
C GLY A 384 -6.52 -20.03 3.39
N LYS A 385 -5.83 -20.63 4.35
CA LYS A 385 -6.47 -21.34 5.47
C LYS A 385 -6.62 -20.41 6.67
N GLN A 386 -7.86 -20.19 7.11
CA GLN A 386 -8.22 -19.40 8.29
C GLN A 386 -8.50 -20.32 9.47
N GLU A 387 -8.21 -19.90 10.69
CA GLU A 387 -8.62 -20.66 11.88
C GLU A 387 -10.14 -20.67 12.02
N TRP A 388 -10.69 -21.79 12.48
CA TRP A 388 -12.13 -21.88 12.70
C TRP A 388 -12.56 -20.96 13.84
N GLN A 389 -13.63 -20.19 13.62
CA GLN A 389 -14.29 -19.36 14.62
C GLN A 389 -15.80 -19.41 14.36
N ASP A 390 -16.65 -19.15 15.37
CA ASP A 390 -18.11 -19.05 15.17
C ASP A 390 -18.52 -17.99 14.14
N SER A 391 -17.67 -16.97 13.97
CA SER A 391 -17.81 -15.95 12.94
C SER A 391 -16.48 -15.32 12.58
N LEU A 392 -16.25 -15.05 11.31
CA LEU A 392 -15.08 -14.32 10.82
C LEU A 392 -15.46 -12.89 10.47
N ALA A 393 -14.71 -11.93 11.03
CA ALA A 393 -14.92 -10.51 10.77
C ALA A 393 -14.32 -10.11 9.42
N ILE A 394 -15.08 -9.33 8.65
CA ILE A 394 -14.62 -8.66 7.44
C ILE A 394 -14.70 -7.15 7.71
N THR A 395 -13.55 -6.50 7.74
CA THR A 395 -13.42 -5.06 8.00
C THR A 395 -12.99 -4.36 6.72
N SER A 396 -13.58 -3.20 6.41
CA SER A 396 -13.22 -2.40 5.24
C SER A 396 -13.52 -0.92 5.49
N LYS A 397 -12.72 -0.04 4.87
CA LYS A 397 -13.09 1.36 4.76
C LYS A 397 -13.98 1.59 3.54
N VAL A 398 -15.02 2.39 3.69
CA VAL A 398 -15.92 2.81 2.61
C VAL A 398 -15.93 4.34 2.57
N ILE A 399 -15.30 4.89 1.53
CA ILE A 399 -14.99 6.31 1.40
C ILE A 399 -15.80 6.88 0.23
N ALA A 400 -16.78 7.73 0.52
CA ALA A 400 -17.46 8.54 -0.49
C ALA A 400 -16.66 9.84 -0.72
N TYR A 401 -15.86 9.90 -1.78
CA TYR A 401 -15.11 11.12 -2.12
C TYR A 401 -16.04 12.28 -2.51
N SER A 402 -17.27 11.96 -2.95
CA SER A 402 -18.35 12.94 -3.17
C SER A 402 -18.80 13.67 -1.89
N GLY A 403 -18.45 13.15 -0.71
CA GLY A 403 -19.01 13.60 0.57
C GLY A 403 -20.48 13.19 0.78
N ALA A 404 -21.06 12.41 -0.13
CA ALA A 404 -22.42 11.91 0.03
C ALA A 404 -22.52 10.87 1.15
N ASP A 405 -23.68 10.83 1.81
CA ASP A 405 -23.97 9.83 2.82
C ASP A 405 -23.99 8.42 2.20
N LEU A 406 -23.48 7.44 2.95
CA LEU A 406 -23.58 6.04 2.57
C LEU A 406 -24.97 5.49 2.82
N LYS A 407 -25.47 4.66 1.90
CA LYS A 407 -26.73 3.94 2.07
C LYS A 407 -26.53 2.79 3.05
N GLN A 408 -27.08 2.92 4.25
CA GLN A 408 -26.88 1.96 5.34
C GLN A 408 -27.32 0.53 4.97
N ASP A 409 -28.36 0.38 4.15
CA ASP A 409 -28.85 -0.92 3.66
C ASP A 409 -28.01 -1.50 2.50
N SER A 410 -26.98 -0.77 2.05
CA SER A 410 -26.08 -1.20 0.98
C SER A 410 -24.70 -1.63 1.47
N LEU A 411 -24.36 -1.41 2.74
CA LEU A 411 -23.09 -1.81 3.34
C LEU A 411 -23.13 -3.31 3.63
N LEU A 412 -22.70 -4.12 2.68
CA LEU A 412 -22.92 -5.56 2.66
C LEU A 412 -21.64 -6.34 2.34
N ILE A 413 -21.50 -7.48 3.01
CA ILE A 413 -20.62 -8.58 2.58
C ILE A 413 -21.50 -9.58 1.85
N TYR A 414 -21.20 -9.83 0.58
CA TYR A 414 -21.77 -10.95 -0.16
C TYR A 414 -20.83 -12.14 0.00
N TYR A 415 -21.37 -13.29 0.40
CA TYR A 415 -20.55 -14.50 0.60
C TYR A 415 -21.27 -15.78 0.19
N SER A 416 -20.52 -16.74 -0.34
CA SER A 416 -20.95 -18.11 -0.64
C SER A 416 -20.13 -19.11 0.17
N ILE A 417 -20.75 -20.21 0.55
CA ILE A 417 -20.10 -21.31 1.29
C ILE A 417 -20.25 -22.56 0.44
N ASP A 418 -19.13 -23.25 0.18
CA ASP A 418 -19.05 -24.51 -0.57
C ASP A 418 -19.75 -24.44 -1.94
N GLY A 419 -19.62 -23.30 -2.63
CA GLY A 419 -20.22 -23.04 -3.94
C GLY A 419 -21.75 -22.89 -3.94
N GLY A 420 -22.35 -22.63 -2.78
CA GLY A 420 -23.79 -22.35 -2.64
C GLY A 420 -24.24 -20.99 -3.20
N GLU A 421 -25.51 -20.65 -2.96
CA GLU A 421 -26.03 -19.31 -3.29
C GLU A 421 -25.39 -18.23 -2.41
N TYR A 422 -25.12 -17.06 -3.00
CA TYR A 422 -24.61 -15.91 -2.27
C TYR A 422 -25.64 -15.40 -1.25
N LYS A 423 -25.18 -15.28 -0.01
CA LYS A 423 -25.87 -14.65 1.11
C LYS A 423 -25.28 -13.27 1.37
N THR A 424 -25.98 -12.47 2.16
CA THR A 424 -25.51 -11.14 2.57
C THR A 424 -25.37 -11.05 4.08
N ALA A 425 -24.29 -10.46 4.56
CA ALA A 425 -24.14 -9.98 5.93
C ALA A 425 -24.06 -8.45 5.93
N ALA A 426 -24.82 -7.79 6.80
CA ALA A 426 -24.75 -6.34 6.95
C ALA A 426 -23.45 -5.93 7.66
N MET A 427 -22.90 -4.79 7.25
CA MET A 427 -21.76 -4.17 7.91
C MET A 427 -22.23 -2.98 8.76
N THR A 428 -21.56 -2.77 9.89
CA THR A 428 -21.83 -1.67 10.82
C THR A 428 -20.56 -0.89 11.10
N ALA A 429 -20.68 0.41 11.37
CA ALA A 429 -19.53 1.26 11.68
C ALA A 429 -18.79 0.75 12.93
N THR A 430 -17.45 0.71 12.87
CA THR A 430 -16.61 0.28 14.01
C THR A 430 -16.42 1.37 15.06
N GLY A 431 -16.68 2.63 14.69
CA GLY A 431 -16.33 3.83 15.45
C GLY A 431 -15.08 4.53 14.92
N ASN A 432 -14.27 3.84 14.10
CA ASN A 432 -13.20 4.47 13.32
C ASN A 432 -13.77 5.17 12.08
N ALA A 433 -13.08 6.22 11.61
CA ALA A 433 -13.53 7.00 10.46
C ALA A 433 -13.62 6.13 9.20
N ASP A 434 -14.77 6.22 8.51
CA ASP A 434 -15.08 5.51 7.27
C ASP A 434 -14.99 3.96 7.35
N GLU A 435 -14.81 3.36 8.54
CA GLU A 435 -14.57 1.92 8.71
C GLU A 435 -15.82 1.16 9.17
N TYR A 436 -16.06 0.02 8.51
CA TYR A 436 -17.21 -0.83 8.72
C TYR A 436 -16.77 -2.28 8.89
N VAL A 437 -17.47 -3.02 9.75
CA VAL A 437 -17.25 -4.44 10.00
C VAL A 437 -18.55 -5.21 9.83
N GLY A 438 -18.47 -6.38 9.19
CA GLY A 438 -19.53 -7.38 9.21
C GLY A 438 -18.95 -8.77 9.46
N TYR A 439 -19.82 -9.76 9.63
CA TYR A 439 -19.41 -11.10 10.07
C TYR A 439 -19.97 -12.18 9.15
N ILE A 440 -19.09 -13.00 8.60
CA ILE A 440 -19.46 -14.22 7.87
C ILE A 440 -19.71 -15.33 8.92
N LYS A 441 -20.82 -16.05 8.77
CA LYS A 441 -21.26 -17.13 9.69
C LYS A 441 -21.84 -18.31 8.93
N GLY A 442 -21.88 -19.46 9.61
CA GLY A 442 -22.60 -20.66 9.15
C GLY A 442 -21.81 -21.54 8.18
N TYR A 443 -20.50 -21.36 8.07
CA TYR A 443 -19.58 -22.32 7.46
C TYR A 443 -19.29 -23.47 8.45
N GLN A 444 -18.71 -24.55 7.95
CA GLN A 444 -18.26 -25.70 8.75
C GLN A 444 -16.74 -25.82 8.67
N GLU A 445 -16.18 -26.80 9.39
CA GLU A 445 -14.78 -27.16 9.21
C GLU A 445 -14.49 -27.52 7.74
N ASN A 446 -13.34 -27.07 7.24
CA ASN A 446 -12.93 -27.26 5.84
C ASN A 446 -13.86 -26.64 4.79
N SER A 447 -14.85 -25.84 5.18
CA SER A 447 -15.66 -25.10 4.21
C SER A 447 -14.81 -24.13 3.41
N GLU A 448 -15.12 -24.02 2.13
CA GLU A 448 -14.58 -23.00 1.23
C GLU A 448 -15.55 -21.81 1.20
N VAL A 449 -15.02 -20.60 1.37
CA VAL A 449 -15.80 -19.37 1.46
C VAL A 449 -15.32 -18.37 0.43
N ASP A 450 -16.22 -18.02 -0.48
CA ASP A 450 -16.04 -16.92 -1.43
C ASP A 450 -16.76 -15.69 -0.90
N TYR A 451 -16.14 -14.50 -0.97
CA TYR A 451 -16.78 -13.27 -0.56
C TYR A 451 -16.33 -12.02 -1.33
N TYR A 452 -17.17 -10.99 -1.29
CA TYR A 452 -16.84 -9.64 -1.72
C TYR A 452 -17.62 -8.60 -0.90
N VAL A 453 -17.06 -7.40 -0.79
CA VAL A 453 -17.69 -6.26 -0.10
C VAL A 453 -18.39 -5.37 -1.11
N PHE A 454 -19.54 -4.82 -0.75
CA PHE A 454 -20.34 -3.93 -1.58
C PHE A 454 -20.79 -2.71 -0.78
N ALA A 455 -20.88 -1.56 -1.45
CA ALA A 455 -21.45 -0.34 -0.91
C ALA A 455 -22.09 0.52 -2.00
N ALA A 456 -23.06 1.34 -1.60
CA ALA A 456 -23.63 2.41 -2.41
C ALA A 456 -23.78 3.70 -1.58
N ASP A 457 -23.81 4.84 -2.25
CA ASP A 457 -24.02 6.15 -1.63
C ASP A 457 -25.28 6.87 -2.17
N GLU A 458 -25.62 7.99 -1.54
CA GLU A 458 -26.73 8.85 -1.94
C GLU A 458 -26.47 9.63 -3.24
N SER A 459 -25.22 9.68 -3.72
CA SER A 459 -24.90 10.21 -5.05
C SER A 459 -25.33 9.26 -6.19
N GLY A 460 -25.64 8.00 -5.85
CA GLY A 460 -26.01 6.95 -6.78
C GLY A 460 -24.83 6.07 -7.21
N ARG A 461 -23.63 6.31 -6.67
CA ARG A 461 -22.44 5.50 -6.94
C ARG A 461 -22.50 4.19 -6.19
N ARG A 462 -21.83 3.20 -6.77
CA ARG A 462 -21.75 1.84 -6.26
C ARG A 462 -20.32 1.36 -6.41
N ALA A 463 -19.85 0.63 -5.41
CA ALA A 463 -18.52 0.06 -5.38
C ALA A 463 -18.58 -1.37 -4.87
N GLN A 464 -17.64 -2.18 -5.34
CA GLN A 464 -17.44 -3.54 -4.85
C GLN A 464 -15.95 -3.89 -4.82
N GLN A 465 -15.57 -4.76 -3.89
CA GLN A 465 -14.19 -5.25 -3.74
C GLN A 465 -14.19 -6.76 -3.45
N PRO A 466 -13.51 -7.60 -4.28
CA PRO A 466 -12.74 -7.23 -5.47
C PRO A 466 -13.62 -6.61 -6.57
N ILE A 467 -13.00 -5.89 -7.51
CA ILE A 467 -13.72 -5.11 -8.54
C ILE A 467 -14.63 -5.97 -9.44
N PHE A 468 -14.31 -7.27 -9.52
CA PHE A 468 -15.07 -8.29 -10.26
C PHE A 468 -16.25 -8.87 -9.46
N GLY A 469 -16.34 -8.59 -8.16
CA GLY A 469 -17.43 -9.05 -7.30
C GLY A 469 -17.56 -10.57 -7.31
N GLN A 470 -18.74 -11.07 -7.68
CA GLN A 470 -19.03 -12.51 -7.74
C GLN A 470 -18.22 -13.25 -8.83
N ASP A 471 -17.78 -12.58 -9.89
CA ASP A 471 -17.11 -13.26 -11.01
C ASP A 471 -15.65 -13.65 -10.69
N ASP A 472 -15.04 -13.01 -9.69
CA ASP A 472 -13.73 -13.35 -9.15
C ASP A 472 -13.62 -12.83 -7.71
N PRO A 473 -14.27 -13.51 -6.74
CA PRO A 473 -14.35 -13.08 -5.34
C PRO A 473 -13.03 -13.33 -4.59
N HIS A 474 -12.91 -12.77 -3.39
CA HIS A 474 -11.92 -13.25 -2.42
C HIS A 474 -12.29 -14.66 -1.97
N ASN A 475 -11.30 -15.50 -1.68
CA ASN A 475 -11.52 -16.89 -1.32
C ASN A 475 -10.62 -17.30 -0.16
N PHE A 476 -11.19 -18.02 0.80
CA PHE A 476 -10.45 -18.69 1.85
C PHE A 476 -11.11 -20.01 2.24
N THR A 477 -10.37 -20.83 2.97
CA THR A 477 -10.84 -22.09 3.55
C THR A 477 -10.84 -21.99 5.06
N VAL A 478 -11.86 -22.55 5.70
CA VAL A 478 -11.94 -22.60 7.15
C VAL A 478 -11.19 -23.83 7.64
N GLY A 479 -10.35 -23.67 8.65
CA GLY A 479 -9.59 -24.74 9.25
C GLY A 479 -10.48 -25.81 9.89
N ALA A 480 -9.82 -26.86 10.37
CA ALA A 480 -10.49 -27.79 11.27
C ALA A 480 -10.98 -27.00 12.49
N TYR A 481 -12.14 -27.39 13.01
CA TYR A 481 -12.51 -26.97 14.34
C TYR A 481 -11.46 -27.54 15.30
N ASP A 482 -10.52 -26.70 15.76
CA ASP A 482 -9.63 -27.09 16.84
C ASP A 482 -10.47 -27.03 18.11
N GLU A 483 -10.90 -28.18 18.62
CA GLU A 483 -11.41 -28.35 19.99
C GLU A 483 -10.32 -28.04 21.04
N LYS A 484 -9.52 -27.00 20.84
CA LYS A 484 -8.93 -26.25 21.95
C LYS A 484 -10.02 -25.45 22.66
N LEU A 485 -11.02 -26.17 23.15
CA LEU A 485 -11.46 -25.91 24.51
C LEU A 485 -10.30 -26.39 25.36
N THR A 486 -9.35 -25.50 25.62
CA THR A 486 -8.32 -25.76 26.64
C THR A 486 -9.01 -25.96 27.99
N LEU A 487 -8.31 -26.48 29.00
CA LEU A 487 -8.87 -26.47 30.36
C LEU A 487 -9.26 -25.02 30.71
N THR A 488 -10.41 -24.81 31.33
CA THR A 488 -10.77 -23.47 31.82
C THR A 488 -10.12 -23.27 33.17
N LEU A 489 -9.34 -22.18 33.29
CA LEU A 489 -8.59 -21.82 34.48
C LEU A 489 -9.29 -20.63 35.14
N ASN A 490 -9.73 -20.78 36.39
CA ASN A 490 -10.42 -19.73 37.11
C ASN A 490 -9.88 -19.61 38.55
N PRO A 491 -9.38 -18.44 38.97
CA PRO A 491 -9.26 -17.21 38.17
C PRO A 491 -8.22 -17.33 37.04
N GLU A 492 -8.33 -16.48 36.01
CA GLU A 492 -7.36 -16.43 34.89
C GLU A 492 -6.02 -15.79 35.30
N GLU A 493 -5.99 -15.14 36.47
CA GLU A 493 -4.84 -14.53 37.12
C GLU A 493 -4.99 -14.65 38.64
N ILE A 494 -3.90 -14.94 39.36
CA ILE A 494 -3.86 -15.03 40.82
C ILE A 494 -3.11 -13.81 41.37
N VAL A 495 -3.70 -13.14 42.34
CA VAL A 495 -3.17 -11.91 42.94
C VAL A 495 -3.14 -12.06 44.45
N PHE A 496 -1.97 -11.88 45.06
CA PHE A 496 -1.81 -11.84 46.52
C PHE A 496 -1.67 -10.40 47.03
N ASP A 497 -2.34 -10.08 48.14
CA ASP A 497 -2.19 -8.83 48.89
C ASP A 497 -1.24 -9.01 50.09
N PHE A 498 -0.28 -8.08 50.23
CA PHE A 498 0.72 -8.05 51.30
C PHE A 498 0.15 -8.12 52.71
N TYR A 499 -1.01 -7.51 52.95
CA TYR A 499 -1.52 -7.33 54.30
C TYR A 499 -2.34 -8.50 54.83
N TYR A 500 -2.85 -9.36 53.95
CA TYR A 500 -3.86 -10.35 54.32
C TYR A 500 -3.47 -11.79 54.00
N ASP A 501 -2.63 -12.05 53.00
CA ASP A 501 -2.58 -13.38 52.40
C ASP A 501 -1.35 -14.23 52.77
N TYR A 502 -0.59 -13.80 53.78
CA TYR A 502 0.51 -14.59 54.31
C TYR A 502 -0.05 -15.82 55.03
N GLU A 503 0.21 -17.02 54.49
CA GLU A 503 -0.33 -18.32 54.94
C GLU A 503 -1.77 -18.68 54.50
N THR A 504 -2.46 -17.84 53.71
CA THR A 504 -3.74 -18.22 53.07
C THR A 504 -3.56 -18.45 51.56
N PRO A 505 -4.02 -19.59 51.02
CA PRO A 505 -3.87 -19.87 49.60
C PRO A 505 -4.90 -19.11 48.76
N GLU A 506 -4.51 -18.84 47.52
CA GLU A 506 -5.44 -18.54 46.43
C GLU A 506 -5.69 -19.82 45.64
N THR A 507 -6.97 -20.15 45.42
CA THR A 507 -7.36 -21.41 44.80
C THR A 507 -7.61 -21.22 43.30
N LEU A 508 -6.87 -21.98 42.49
CA LEU A 508 -7.11 -22.12 41.06
C LEU A 508 -8.01 -23.34 40.79
N THR A 509 -9.17 -23.11 40.19
CA THR A 509 -10.01 -24.17 39.65
C THR A 509 -9.65 -24.47 38.20
N ILE A 510 -9.30 -25.72 37.90
CA ILE A 510 -9.02 -26.24 36.56
C ILE A 510 -10.21 -27.10 36.13
N THR A 511 -10.93 -26.69 35.08
CA THR A 511 -12.12 -27.40 34.58
C THR A 511 -11.88 -28.02 33.21
N ASN A 512 -12.21 -29.30 33.05
CA ASN A 512 -12.17 -29.97 31.76
C ASN A 512 -13.45 -29.70 30.96
N ASN A 513 -13.42 -28.68 30.11
CA ASN A 513 -14.49 -28.38 29.15
C ASN A 513 -14.27 -29.02 27.77
N THR A 514 -13.31 -29.95 27.64
CA THR A 514 -13.00 -30.61 26.37
C THR A 514 -13.98 -31.75 26.09
N ALA A 515 -14.00 -32.31 24.87
CA ALA A 515 -14.88 -33.42 24.52
C ALA A 515 -14.41 -34.80 25.04
N SER A 516 -13.24 -34.88 25.69
CA SER A 516 -12.67 -36.13 26.21
C SER A 516 -11.95 -35.94 27.55
N ASP A 517 -11.64 -37.04 28.24
CA ASP A 517 -10.86 -36.96 29.47
C ASP A 517 -9.45 -36.39 29.21
N VAL A 518 -8.99 -35.49 30.08
CA VAL A 518 -7.67 -34.83 29.95
C VAL A 518 -6.75 -35.35 31.04
N VAL A 519 -5.49 -35.62 30.69
CA VAL A 519 -4.45 -36.00 31.65
C VAL A 519 -3.60 -34.79 31.98
N ILE A 520 -3.64 -34.30 33.22
CA ILE A 520 -2.68 -33.32 33.74
C ILE A 520 -1.39 -34.08 34.07
N GLU A 521 -0.28 -33.68 33.46
CA GLU A 521 1.03 -34.33 33.58
C GLU A 521 1.89 -33.67 34.66
N SER A 522 1.91 -32.33 34.69
CA SER A 522 2.68 -31.55 35.66
C SER A 522 2.03 -30.20 35.94
N ILE A 523 2.19 -29.69 37.15
CA ILE A 523 1.84 -28.33 37.56
C ILE A 523 3.07 -27.74 38.23
N THR A 524 3.59 -26.63 37.73
CA THR A 524 4.86 -26.04 38.19
C THR A 524 4.83 -24.53 38.15
N ILE A 525 5.39 -23.85 39.16
CA ILE A 525 5.67 -22.41 39.11
C ILE A 525 7.10 -22.20 38.59
N LYS A 526 7.29 -21.28 37.65
CA LYS A 526 8.61 -21.00 37.05
C LYS A 526 9.51 -20.17 37.96
N ASP A 527 10.69 -20.71 38.23
CA ASP A 527 11.89 -20.00 38.70
C ASP A 527 11.68 -19.05 39.90
N ASP A 528 10.73 -19.35 40.80
CA ASP A 528 10.43 -18.54 41.98
C ASP A 528 10.21 -19.40 43.23
N GLU A 529 11.13 -19.31 44.19
CA GLU A 529 11.03 -19.99 45.49
C GLU A 529 10.07 -19.27 46.46
N SER A 530 9.46 -18.16 46.04
CA SER A 530 8.55 -17.36 46.87
C SER A 530 7.15 -17.95 46.95
N TYR A 531 6.79 -18.87 46.05
CA TYR A 531 5.47 -19.51 45.99
C TYR A 531 5.57 -21.02 46.15
N ASP A 532 4.54 -21.62 46.75
CA ASP A 532 4.36 -23.07 46.84
C ASP A 532 3.00 -23.48 46.29
N ILE A 533 2.85 -24.73 45.88
CA ILE A 533 1.60 -25.27 45.32
C ILE A 533 1.21 -26.55 46.03
N ASP A 534 -0.08 -26.66 46.37
CA ASP A 534 -0.67 -27.86 46.96
C ASP A 534 -1.93 -28.28 46.20
N TYR A 535 -2.20 -29.58 46.16
CA TYR A 535 -3.37 -30.15 45.50
C TYR A 535 -3.65 -31.57 46.02
N GLU A 536 -4.93 -31.93 46.15
CA GLU A 536 -5.35 -33.20 46.77
C GLU A 536 -5.30 -34.44 45.85
N PHE A 537 -4.64 -34.36 44.69
CA PHE A 537 -4.55 -35.45 43.70
C PHE A 537 -3.10 -35.82 43.34
N THR A 538 -2.89 -37.02 42.82
CA THR A 538 -1.55 -37.48 42.38
C THR A 538 -1.38 -37.31 40.89
N LEU A 539 -0.34 -36.57 40.48
CA LEU A 539 0.04 -36.43 39.08
C LEU A 539 0.82 -37.67 38.56
N PRO A 540 0.63 -38.10 37.30
CA PRO A 540 -0.35 -37.56 36.36
C PRO A 540 -1.79 -37.89 36.77
N TYR A 541 -2.70 -36.93 36.62
CA TYR A 541 -4.10 -37.05 37.03
C TYR A 541 -5.03 -36.94 35.83
N THR A 542 -6.05 -37.80 35.73
CA THR A 542 -7.05 -37.75 34.66
C THR A 542 -8.31 -37.04 35.16
N ILE A 543 -8.65 -35.90 34.55
CA ILE A 543 -9.87 -35.15 34.82
C ILE A 543 -10.94 -35.51 33.76
N ALA A 544 -12.11 -35.99 34.20
CA ALA A 544 -13.16 -36.39 33.27
C ALA A 544 -13.87 -35.18 32.65
N VAL A 545 -14.53 -35.38 31.52
CA VAL A 545 -15.31 -34.32 30.84
C VAL A 545 -16.33 -33.68 31.79
N GLY A 546 -16.29 -32.36 31.92
CA GLY A 546 -17.17 -31.56 32.77
C GLY A 546 -16.81 -31.53 34.26
N GLU A 547 -15.72 -32.18 34.66
CA GLU A 547 -15.22 -32.13 36.04
C GLU A 547 -14.19 -31.01 36.24
N SER A 548 -13.98 -30.66 37.51
CA SER A 548 -13.03 -29.65 37.95
C SER A 548 -12.12 -30.19 39.05
N VAL A 549 -10.88 -29.71 39.10
CA VAL A 549 -9.94 -29.92 40.22
C VAL A 549 -9.43 -28.58 40.73
N GLU A 550 -9.00 -28.56 41.98
CA GLU A 550 -8.49 -27.36 42.64
C GLU A 550 -6.99 -27.48 42.92
N VAL A 551 -6.28 -26.37 42.75
CA VAL A 551 -4.86 -26.22 43.05
C VAL A 551 -4.72 -24.97 43.91
N ASP A 552 -4.22 -25.15 45.12
CA ASP A 552 -3.97 -24.05 46.04
C ASP A 552 -2.56 -23.52 45.80
N VAL A 553 -2.45 -22.21 45.58
CA VAL A 553 -1.18 -21.50 45.45
C VAL A 553 -0.95 -20.72 46.73
N TYR A 554 0.24 -20.83 47.32
CA TYR A 554 0.60 -20.14 48.54
C TYR A 554 1.77 -19.19 48.31
N LEU A 555 1.73 -18.02 48.96
CA LEU A 555 2.87 -17.12 49.07
C LEU A 555 3.69 -17.47 50.34
N MET A 556 4.91 -17.97 50.18
CA MET A 556 5.74 -18.53 51.26
C MET A 556 6.74 -17.54 51.88
N MET A 557 7.36 -16.65 51.09
CA MET A 557 8.36 -15.70 51.60
C MET A 557 8.58 -14.52 50.67
N ILE A 558 8.75 -13.32 51.22
CA ILE A 558 9.08 -12.10 50.46
C ILE A 558 10.58 -11.83 50.56
N ILE A 559 11.31 -11.93 49.44
CA ILE A 559 12.69 -11.42 49.35
C ILE A 559 12.61 -9.90 49.18
N CYS A 560 12.76 -9.19 50.30
CA CYS A 560 12.63 -7.75 50.38
C CYS A 560 13.59 -7.00 49.42
N LYS A 561 13.01 -6.23 48.49
CA LYS A 561 13.54 -5.12 47.63
C LYS A 561 13.26 -5.27 46.12
N ALA A 562 12.01 -5.38 45.70
CA ALA A 562 11.58 -4.85 44.40
C ALA A 562 10.06 -4.60 44.38
N VAL A 563 9.69 -3.61 43.57
CA VAL A 563 8.34 -3.19 43.21
C VAL A 563 7.82 -4.19 42.18
N LEU A 564 6.70 -4.85 42.46
CA LEU A 564 6.04 -5.90 41.64
C LEU A 564 6.89 -7.15 41.32
N PHE A 565 6.34 -8.32 41.62
CA PHE A 565 6.84 -9.61 41.12
C PHE A 565 5.70 -10.32 40.39
N GLU A 566 5.99 -10.79 39.17
CA GLU A 566 5.09 -11.55 38.31
C GLU A 566 5.81 -12.84 37.90
N THR A 567 5.15 -13.98 38.09
CA THR A 567 5.61 -15.30 37.65
C THR A 567 4.49 -16.08 36.95
N GLU A 568 4.86 -17.21 36.32
CA GLU A 568 3.92 -18.09 35.61
C GLU A 568 3.75 -19.42 36.36
N LEU A 569 2.50 -19.74 36.73
CA LEU A 569 2.09 -21.11 37.04
C LEU A 569 1.77 -21.83 35.73
N VAL A 570 2.47 -22.93 35.46
CA VAL A 570 2.38 -23.70 34.21
C VAL A 570 1.72 -25.05 34.47
N ILE A 571 0.68 -25.35 33.69
CA ILE A 571 -0.05 -26.61 33.71
C ILE A 571 0.21 -27.32 32.38
N THR A 572 0.90 -28.47 32.45
CA THR A 572 1.14 -29.33 31.29
C THR A 572 0.13 -30.46 31.30
N SER A 573 -0.58 -30.64 30.19
CA SER A 573 -1.60 -31.68 30.04
C SER A 573 -1.53 -32.35 28.67
N SER A 574 -2.31 -33.42 28.51
CA SER A 574 -2.46 -34.12 27.22
C SER A 574 -3.06 -33.26 26.10
N VAL A 575 -3.65 -32.10 26.42
CA VAL A 575 -4.19 -31.14 25.44
C VAL A 575 -3.27 -29.93 25.21
N GLY A 576 -2.14 -29.84 25.91
CA GLY A 576 -1.14 -28.78 25.76
C GLY A 576 -0.72 -28.13 27.09
N GLU A 577 0.14 -27.11 26.96
CA GLU A 577 0.61 -26.27 28.07
C GLU A 577 -0.30 -25.03 28.22
N GLN A 578 -0.75 -24.76 29.43
CA GLN A 578 -1.49 -23.54 29.78
C GLN A 578 -0.82 -22.84 30.96
N LYS A 579 -1.05 -21.53 31.08
CA LYS A 579 -0.38 -20.68 32.06
C LYS A 579 -1.36 -19.78 32.79
N VAL A 580 -1.12 -19.57 34.08
CA VAL A 580 -1.79 -18.57 34.92
C VAL A 580 -0.73 -17.63 35.45
N VAL A 581 -0.97 -16.32 35.31
CA VAL A 581 -0.09 -15.31 35.88
C VAL A 581 -0.33 -15.28 37.40
N VAL A 582 0.75 -15.37 38.17
CA VAL A 582 0.74 -15.20 39.62
C VAL A 582 1.50 -13.93 39.94
N LYS A 583 0.82 -12.94 40.51
CA LYS A 583 1.42 -11.66 40.86
C LYS A 583 1.20 -11.30 42.31
N TYR A 584 2.12 -10.48 42.79
CA TYR A 584 2.02 -9.79 44.07
C TYR A 584 1.74 -8.30 43.80
N ASP A 585 0.64 -7.79 44.36
CA ASP A 585 0.26 -6.37 44.29
C ASP A 585 0.42 -5.71 45.67
N ASP A 586 1.25 -4.67 45.74
CA ASP A 586 1.43 -3.84 46.93
C ASP A 586 0.53 -2.62 46.75
N GLU A 587 -0.80 -2.82 46.80
CA GLU A 587 -1.89 -1.85 46.50
C GLU A 587 -1.42 -0.43 46.11
N ILE A 588 -0.90 -0.29 44.89
CA ILE A 588 -0.86 1.01 44.18
C ILE A 588 -1.82 0.96 42.98
N GLY A 589 -2.86 0.12 43.09
CA GLY A 589 -3.97 0.03 42.17
C GLY A 589 -4.80 1.31 42.20
N VAL A 590 -4.92 1.96 41.05
CA VAL A 590 -5.81 3.09 40.83
C VAL A 590 -7.22 2.55 40.73
N GLU A 591 -7.93 2.38 41.86
CA GLU A 591 -9.36 2.57 41.79
C GLU A 591 -9.59 4.02 41.32
N GLU A 592 -10.28 4.20 40.20
CA GLU A 592 -10.81 5.49 39.77
C GLU A 592 -11.87 5.99 40.76
N ASN A 593 -11.46 6.29 41.99
CA ASN A 593 -12.23 7.02 42.97
C ASN A 593 -12.10 8.51 42.66
N ASN A 594 -12.88 8.96 41.68
CA ASN A 594 -13.53 10.27 41.54
C ASN A 594 -12.92 11.51 42.25
N PHE A 595 -11.58 11.67 42.25
CA PHE A 595 -10.90 12.81 42.86
C PHE A 595 -10.86 14.00 41.88
N ALA A 596 -12.04 14.52 41.56
CA ALA A 596 -12.26 15.50 40.50
C ALA A 596 -11.92 16.96 40.88
N SER A 597 -11.31 17.24 42.04
CA SER A 597 -11.14 18.62 42.54
C SER A 597 -9.72 19.04 42.92
N VAL A 598 -8.68 18.27 42.58
CA VAL A 598 -7.29 18.72 42.79
C VAL A 598 -6.74 19.45 41.57
N GLU A 599 -6.44 20.73 41.77
CA GLU A 599 -5.72 21.57 40.82
C GLU A 599 -4.27 21.74 41.26
N ILE A 600 -3.34 21.70 40.30
CA ILE A 600 -1.91 21.86 40.54
C ILE A 600 -1.38 22.96 39.61
N TYR A 601 -0.73 23.97 40.17
CA TYR A 601 -0.17 25.10 39.41
C TYR A 601 1.08 25.71 40.06
N PRO A 602 1.92 26.44 39.30
CA PRO A 602 1.85 26.62 37.86
C PRO A 602 2.24 25.35 37.09
N ASN A 603 1.70 25.19 35.88
CA ASN A 603 2.15 24.23 34.89
C ASN A 603 2.34 25.00 33.55
N PRO A 604 3.58 25.28 33.10
CA PRO A 604 4.84 24.74 33.61
C PRO A 604 5.22 25.20 35.03
N MET A 605 5.80 24.30 35.82
CA MET A 605 6.22 24.54 37.21
C MET A 605 7.58 25.23 37.26
N ASN A 606 7.81 26.10 38.24
CA ASN A 606 9.05 26.85 38.36
C ASN A 606 9.80 26.52 39.67
N GLU A 607 9.60 27.34 40.72
CA GLU A 607 10.27 27.15 42.01
C GLU A 607 9.41 26.38 43.02
N VAL A 608 8.10 26.69 43.08
CA VAL A 608 7.15 26.07 44.01
C VAL A 608 5.92 25.61 43.24
N LEU A 609 5.49 24.38 43.53
CA LEU A 609 4.27 23.78 43.01
C LEU A 609 3.17 23.88 44.08
N HIS A 610 2.03 24.46 43.72
CA HIS A 610 0.88 24.66 44.60
C HIS A 610 -0.21 23.64 44.30
N ILE A 611 -0.80 23.07 45.34
CA ILE A 611 -1.88 22.09 45.28
C ILE A 611 -3.12 22.69 45.91
N VAL A 612 -4.18 22.84 45.12
CA VAL A 612 -5.48 23.35 45.56
C VAL A 612 -6.47 22.20 45.59
N GLY A 613 -7.03 21.95 46.77
CA GLY A 613 -7.94 20.85 47.05
C GLY A 613 -8.15 20.66 48.56
N ASP A 614 -8.63 19.48 48.94
CA ASP A 614 -8.71 19.05 50.34
C ASP A 614 -7.31 19.00 51.01
N ALA A 615 -7.28 18.89 52.33
CA ALA A 615 -6.02 18.81 53.08
C ALA A 615 -5.19 17.61 52.62
N VAL A 616 -3.95 17.87 52.19
CA VAL A 616 -3.04 16.88 51.61
C VAL A 616 -2.32 16.11 52.71
N GLU A 617 -2.41 14.79 52.65
CA GLU A 617 -1.66 13.87 53.51
C GLU A 617 -0.23 13.74 53.01
N ASN A 618 -0.05 13.47 51.72
CA ASN A 618 1.26 13.45 51.08
C ASN A 618 1.23 13.78 49.58
N VAL A 619 2.39 14.21 49.07
CA VAL A 619 2.64 14.47 47.65
C VAL A 619 3.90 13.74 47.24
N THR A 620 3.79 12.96 46.17
CA THR A 620 4.92 12.29 45.54
C THR A 620 5.09 12.80 44.12
N ILE A 621 6.30 13.21 43.72
CA ILE A 621 6.62 13.57 42.34
C ILE A 621 7.52 12.49 41.74
N PHE A 622 7.12 11.99 40.58
CA PHE A 622 7.86 11.02 39.77
C PHE A 622 8.37 11.67 38.48
N ASN A 623 9.56 11.29 38.03
CA ASN A 623 10.04 11.66 36.70
C ASN A 623 9.40 10.79 35.60
N SER A 624 9.71 11.06 34.34
CA SER A 624 9.15 10.34 33.18
C SER A 624 9.48 8.85 33.11
N VAL A 625 10.45 8.35 33.89
CA VAL A 625 10.79 6.92 33.99
C VAL A 625 10.19 6.26 35.24
N GLY A 626 9.27 6.94 35.93
CA GLY A 626 8.57 6.42 37.11
C GLY A 626 9.38 6.46 38.41
N GLN A 627 10.57 7.07 38.41
CA GLN A 627 11.38 7.20 39.62
C GLN A 627 10.84 8.33 40.50
N GLN A 628 10.60 8.05 41.79
CA GLN A 628 10.27 9.08 42.77
C GLN A 628 11.45 10.04 42.96
N VAL A 629 11.20 11.33 42.73
CA VAL A 629 12.18 12.41 42.88
C VAL A 629 11.90 13.32 44.08
N ILE A 630 10.63 13.48 44.47
CA ILE A 630 10.22 14.25 45.65
C ILE A 630 9.13 13.50 46.40
N TYR A 631 9.17 13.56 47.74
CA TYR A 631 8.12 13.13 48.63
C TYR A 631 7.99 14.13 49.78
N VAL A 632 6.78 14.63 50.02
CA VAL A 632 6.48 15.52 51.14
C VAL A 632 5.15 15.13 51.78
N GLU A 633 5.06 15.29 53.10
CA GLU A 633 3.85 15.00 53.87
C GLU A 633 3.26 16.29 54.44
N ASN A 634 1.92 16.36 54.54
CA ASN A 634 1.18 17.43 55.20
C ASN A 634 1.57 18.83 54.68
N ARG A 635 1.64 18.96 53.34
CA ARG A 635 2.04 20.18 52.62
C ARG A 635 1.25 20.32 51.32
N ASN A 636 0.73 21.53 51.08
CA ASN A 636 0.09 21.90 49.81
C ASN A 636 1.04 22.68 48.88
N ASP A 637 2.21 23.06 49.38
CA ASP A 637 3.26 23.76 48.63
C ASP A 637 4.51 22.89 48.61
N VAL A 638 5.02 22.59 47.41
CA VAL A 638 6.18 21.71 47.21
C VAL A 638 7.28 22.49 46.50
N ASP A 639 8.45 22.63 47.14
CA ASP A 639 9.63 23.22 46.51
C ASP A 639 10.15 22.24 45.45
N VAL A 640 10.06 22.66 44.19
CA VAL A 640 10.49 21.90 43.02
C VAL A 640 11.72 22.50 42.37
N SER A 641 12.32 23.54 42.94
CA SER A 641 13.40 24.34 42.34
C SER A 641 14.61 23.53 41.86
N LEU A 642 14.92 22.41 42.53
CA LEU A 642 16.05 21.53 42.22
C LEU A 642 15.77 20.46 41.15
N LEU A 643 14.52 20.31 40.70
CA LEU A 643 14.21 19.40 39.59
C LEU A 643 14.79 19.93 38.27
N SER A 644 15.28 19.04 37.41
CA SER A 644 15.69 19.39 36.05
C SER A 644 14.48 19.74 35.17
N GLU A 645 14.70 20.43 34.05
CA GLU A 645 13.65 20.60 33.03
C GLU A 645 13.20 19.23 32.50
N GLY A 646 11.89 19.04 32.35
CA GLY A 646 11.36 17.75 31.93
C GLY A 646 9.92 17.47 32.36
N LEU A 647 9.47 16.26 32.03
CA LEU A 647 8.12 15.80 32.33
C LEU A 647 8.07 15.08 33.68
N TYR A 648 7.09 15.45 34.50
CA TYR A 648 6.86 14.87 35.82
C TYR A 648 5.39 14.50 36.04
N PHE A 649 5.17 13.51 36.91
CA PHE A 649 3.87 13.08 37.39
C PHE A 649 3.78 13.34 38.88
N VAL A 650 2.79 14.13 39.29
CA VAL A 650 2.56 14.48 40.69
C VAL A 650 1.37 13.69 41.19
N ARG A 651 1.63 12.79 42.13
CA ARG A 651 0.61 12.06 42.88
C ARG A 651 0.32 12.81 44.18
N VAL A 652 -0.93 13.14 44.42
CA VAL A 652 -1.42 13.79 45.64
C VAL A 652 -2.35 12.82 46.35
N VAL A 653 -2.13 12.62 47.65
CA VAL A 653 -3.01 11.86 48.53
C VAL A 653 -3.61 12.81 49.56
N ASP A 654 -4.92 12.83 49.71
CA ASP A 654 -5.59 13.63 50.75
C ASP A 654 -5.69 12.89 52.08
N ASN A 655 -6.05 13.61 53.16
CA ASN A 655 -6.22 13.04 54.51
C ASN A 655 -7.36 12.01 54.63
N LYS A 656 -8.06 11.69 53.54
CA LYS A 656 -9.11 10.68 53.48
C LYS A 656 -8.65 9.46 52.68
N GLY A 657 -7.40 9.42 52.23
CA GLY A 657 -6.81 8.34 51.42
C GLY A 657 -7.12 8.43 49.92
N ASN A 658 -7.77 9.49 49.44
CA ASN A 658 -8.06 9.65 48.02
C ASN A 658 -6.80 10.08 47.26
N THR A 659 -6.61 9.56 46.06
CA THR A 659 -5.42 9.84 45.23
C THR A 659 -5.78 10.53 43.91
N ALA A 660 -5.01 11.55 43.53
CA ALA A 660 -4.99 12.08 42.16
C ALA A 660 -3.58 12.12 41.59
N ILE A 661 -3.46 11.87 40.28
CA ILE A 661 -2.22 12.02 39.52
C ILE A 661 -2.39 13.11 38.47
N LYS A 662 -1.47 14.07 38.43
CA LYS A 662 -1.44 15.13 37.40
C LYS A 662 -0.09 15.17 36.71
N LYS A 663 -0.15 15.41 35.40
CA LYS A 663 1.00 15.63 34.54
C LYS A 663 1.42 17.10 34.62
N VAL A 664 2.67 17.37 34.96
CA VAL A 664 3.26 18.72 34.99
C VAL A 664 4.60 18.76 34.28
N ILE A 665 4.89 19.90 33.67
CA ILE A 665 6.14 20.16 32.94
C ILE A 665 6.96 21.15 33.77
N LYS A 666 8.26 20.89 33.94
CA LYS A 666 9.20 21.89 34.47
C LYS A 666 10.01 22.52 33.36
#